data_AF-A0A558R1L3-F1
#
_entry.id   AF-A0A558R1L3-F1
#
_cell.length_a   1.000
_cell.length_b   1.000
_cell.length_c   1.000
_cell.angle_alpha   90.00
_cell.angle_beta   90.00
_cell.angle_gamma   90.00
#
_symmetry.space_group_name_H-M   'P 1'
#
loop_
_entity.id
_entity.type
_entity.pdbx_description
1 polymer ?
#
loop_
_entity_poly.entity_id
_entity_poly.type
_entity_poly.pdbx_seq_one_letter_code
_entity_poly.pdbx_strand_id
1 'polypeptide(L)'
;MLKRHEIVMAWDAFLGRLPPEDIVTGWQTLASQSEALEILAYCEEFQLRRAAGQVTLQTAMRRFNENIGKTQRDIDYFIPTGLSRGDVSAKRVLLVGTCVFDQWLEAIAAAGETTVFDHVLVNNSLPVEGRLPHPRSSYDFQIVQVPYRIVNPEYDIMPLNYADMESYQTALRRSIELLRFQLDIAMAGSAGLPTFVINYALPQLPMLGRLIPANDIRNPARYTAAINDALIDLVAGYPNAYVLDLNSLAATFGRRFVQDDAFWAFSHGGFINDFDHFQDVDRLEPQAPLSSTHDFDVTGFIRVVWEEAKAMARTISGIGAVKMVCVDLDDTMWRGILAERDQVDGIHVEGWPLGFAEALSVLKKRGIILAIISKNDEARIADLWPKLFGPRMSLDDFPIRKINWNPKVDSIRAALAEANVLPESVIFIDDNPVERAAVEAAFPQIRTMGGSHLEWRRTLLWSAETQTVTISSESARRNDMIKAQIVREDARASLSREAFLASLGVRVTLDFIDRDDDARFGRALELVNKTNQFNTNGHRWTHAEALDYFAAGGRWWVFDVSDNYTSYGLVGVLAERQSVLDQFVMSCRVFGLGVEQAVLAALTDRARSAGLPAFSARIHETEKNSPCRSVYKEGGWALDNDVWTNTLPMASPSHIVLTITR
;
A
#
# COMPACT_ATOMS: atom_id res chain seq x y z
N MET A 1 -34.32 -3.04 7.30
CA MET A 1 -33.51 -4.19 7.73
C MET A 1 -32.23 -3.64 8.33
N LEU A 2 -31.99 -3.97 9.59
CA LEU A 2 -30.82 -3.53 10.31
C LEU A 2 -29.57 -4.19 9.74
N LYS A 3 -28.50 -3.42 9.53
CA LYS A 3 -27.21 -3.99 9.14
C LYS A 3 -26.58 -4.64 10.36
N ARG A 4 -25.83 -5.72 10.13
CA ARG A 4 -25.11 -6.49 11.15
C ARG A 4 -24.37 -5.59 12.17
N HIS A 5 -23.58 -4.65 11.67
CA HIS A 5 -22.79 -3.75 12.53
C HIS A 5 -23.67 -2.86 13.41
N GLU A 6 -24.85 -2.43 12.94
CA GLU A 6 -25.77 -1.59 13.72
C GLU A 6 -26.37 -2.39 14.91
N ILE A 7 -26.63 -3.69 14.70
CA ILE A 7 -27.09 -4.61 15.76
C ILE A 7 -26.00 -4.79 16.81
N VAL A 8 -24.78 -5.10 16.36
CA VAL A 8 -23.62 -5.31 17.25
C VAL A 8 -23.34 -4.08 18.08
N MET A 9 -23.37 -2.89 17.47
CA MET A 9 -23.12 -1.63 18.16
C MET A 9 -24.21 -1.27 19.17
N ALA A 10 -25.48 -1.50 18.82
CA ALA A 10 -26.58 -1.33 19.77
C ALA A 10 -26.42 -2.28 20.96
N TRP A 11 -26.13 -3.55 20.69
CA TRP A 11 -25.95 -4.57 21.71
C TRP A 11 -24.77 -4.28 22.63
N ASP A 12 -23.62 -3.93 22.07
CA ASP A 12 -22.44 -3.55 22.86
C ASP A 12 -22.68 -2.27 23.69
N ALA A 13 -23.37 -1.27 23.13
CA ALA A 13 -23.69 -0.05 23.87
C ALA A 13 -24.58 -0.30 25.11
N PHE A 14 -25.47 -1.31 25.05
CA PHE A 14 -26.39 -1.63 26.14
C PHE A 14 -25.83 -2.72 27.08
N LEU A 15 -25.14 -3.72 26.53
CA LEU A 15 -24.74 -4.94 27.23
C LEU A 15 -23.21 -5.12 27.29
N GLY A 16 -22.40 -4.18 26.80
CA GLY A 16 -20.94 -4.15 26.96
C GLY A 16 -20.23 -5.43 26.52
N ARG A 17 -20.79 -6.13 25.54
CA ARG A 17 -20.32 -7.40 24.98
C ARG A 17 -20.93 -7.59 23.60
N LEU A 18 -20.46 -8.57 22.84
CA LEU A 18 -21.03 -8.90 21.53
C LEU A 18 -22.32 -9.75 21.65
N PRO A 19 -23.28 -9.58 20.72
CA PRO A 19 -24.48 -10.43 20.63
C PRO A 19 -24.14 -11.84 20.13
N PRO A 20 -24.87 -12.89 20.58
CA PRO A 20 -24.88 -14.20 19.95
C PRO A 20 -25.27 -14.14 18.46
N GLU A 21 -24.75 -15.05 17.64
CA GLU A 21 -24.92 -15.02 16.18
C GLU A 21 -26.38 -15.24 15.72
N ASP A 22 -27.14 -16.03 16.46
CA ASP A 22 -28.57 -16.26 16.24
C ASP A 22 -29.39 -15.00 16.48
N ILE A 23 -29.03 -14.21 17.50
CA ILE A 23 -29.60 -12.88 17.74
C ILE A 23 -29.27 -11.94 16.58
N VAL A 24 -28.02 -11.89 16.14
CA VAL A 24 -27.61 -11.02 15.03
C VAL A 24 -28.39 -11.36 13.76
N THR A 25 -28.50 -12.64 13.43
CA THR A 25 -29.23 -13.12 12.27
C THR A 25 -30.73 -12.81 12.39
N GLY A 26 -31.32 -13.03 13.57
CA GLY A 26 -32.72 -12.70 13.82
C GLY A 26 -33.02 -11.21 13.72
N TRP A 27 -32.11 -10.37 14.21
CA TRP A 27 -32.31 -8.92 14.30
C TRP A 27 -32.05 -8.17 12.99
N GLN A 28 -31.44 -8.82 12.00
CA GLN A 28 -31.36 -8.25 10.63
C GLN A 28 -32.76 -8.01 10.03
N THR A 29 -33.76 -8.75 10.50
CA THR A 29 -35.17 -8.57 10.09
C THR A 29 -35.84 -7.34 10.71
N LEU A 30 -35.25 -6.73 11.75
CA LEU A 30 -35.80 -5.53 12.38
C LEU A 30 -35.89 -4.36 11.40
N ALA A 31 -36.93 -3.56 11.57
CA ALA A 31 -37.27 -2.47 10.66
C ALA A 31 -36.33 -1.28 10.84
N SER A 32 -35.88 -0.99 12.07
CA SER A 32 -35.09 0.21 12.39
C SER A 32 -34.19 0.06 13.62
N GLN A 33 -33.20 0.96 13.75
CA GLN A 33 -32.28 0.97 14.90
C GLN A 33 -33.04 1.23 16.21
N SER A 34 -34.06 2.09 16.17
CA SER A 34 -34.92 2.38 17.31
C SER A 34 -35.58 1.12 17.89
N GLU A 35 -35.97 0.19 17.03
CA GLU A 35 -36.59 -1.08 17.44
C GLU A 35 -35.60 -1.98 18.19
N ALA A 36 -34.36 -2.07 17.70
CA ALA A 36 -33.28 -2.79 18.38
C ALA A 36 -32.94 -2.16 19.74
N LEU A 37 -32.85 -0.83 19.79
CA LEU A 37 -32.59 -0.09 21.03
C LEU A 37 -33.72 -0.27 22.04
N GLU A 38 -34.96 -0.30 21.59
CA GLU A 38 -36.12 -0.53 22.45
C GLU A 38 -36.07 -1.93 23.06
N ILE A 39 -35.81 -2.96 22.24
CA ILE A 39 -35.67 -4.35 22.73
C ILE A 39 -34.54 -4.44 23.77
N LEU A 40 -33.38 -3.83 23.52
CA LEU A 40 -32.26 -3.81 24.46
C LEU A 40 -32.55 -3.02 25.72
N ALA A 41 -33.23 -1.88 25.59
CA ALA A 41 -33.60 -1.04 26.72
C ALA A 41 -34.55 -1.76 27.68
N TYR A 42 -35.28 -2.78 27.23
CA TYR A 42 -36.23 -3.55 28.05
C TYR A 42 -35.81 -5.00 28.31
N CYS A 43 -34.65 -5.45 27.82
CA CYS A 43 -34.21 -6.81 28.07
C CYS A 43 -33.85 -7.02 29.56
N GLU A 44 -34.10 -8.23 30.06
CA GLU A 44 -33.91 -8.57 31.48
C GLU A 44 -32.48 -8.30 31.95
N GLU A 45 -31.49 -8.63 31.14
CA GLU A 45 -30.07 -8.39 31.42
C GLU A 45 -29.77 -6.90 31.59
N PHE A 46 -30.26 -6.04 30.69
CA PHE A 46 -30.07 -4.60 30.82
C PHE A 46 -30.77 -4.03 32.05
N GLN A 47 -31.98 -4.52 32.37
CA GLN A 47 -32.71 -4.11 33.57
C GLN A 47 -31.98 -4.50 34.86
N LEU A 48 -31.41 -5.70 34.91
CA LEU A 48 -30.60 -6.16 36.04
C LEU A 48 -29.35 -5.30 36.21
N ARG A 49 -28.64 -4.99 35.12
CA ARG A 49 -27.48 -4.10 35.15
C ARG A 49 -27.83 -2.69 35.60
N ARG A 50 -28.98 -2.18 35.15
CA ARG A 50 -29.49 -0.87 35.56
C ARG A 50 -29.88 -0.83 37.04
N ALA A 51 -30.52 -1.88 37.54
CA ALA A 51 -30.87 -2.02 38.95
C ALA A 51 -29.62 -2.13 39.85
N ALA A 52 -28.56 -2.78 39.35
CA ALA A 52 -27.26 -2.87 39.99
C ALA A 52 -26.41 -1.58 39.89
N GLY A 53 -26.93 -0.52 39.23
CA GLY A 53 -26.21 0.74 39.04
C GLY A 53 -25.03 0.66 38.06
N GLN A 54 -24.91 -0.44 37.31
CA GLN A 54 -23.78 -0.70 36.40
C GLN A 54 -23.88 0.07 35.08
N VAL A 55 -25.09 0.47 34.67
CA VAL A 55 -25.35 1.23 33.43
C VAL A 55 -26.62 2.06 33.58
N THR A 56 -26.71 3.20 32.90
CA THR A 56 -27.96 3.97 32.78
C THR A 56 -28.44 4.00 31.33
N LEU A 57 -29.74 4.18 31.11
CA LEU A 57 -30.29 4.36 29.77
C LEU A 57 -29.63 5.55 29.05
N GLN A 58 -29.37 6.64 29.77
CA GLN A 58 -28.65 7.80 29.23
C GLN A 58 -27.22 7.45 28.80
N THR A 59 -26.48 6.70 29.62
CA THR A 59 -25.10 6.29 29.30
C THR A 59 -25.06 5.31 28.11
N ALA A 60 -25.99 4.34 28.05
CA ALA A 60 -26.09 3.39 26.95
C ALA A 60 -26.49 4.09 25.63
N MET A 61 -27.49 4.98 25.67
CA MET A 61 -27.87 5.78 24.51
C MET A 61 -26.76 6.74 24.09
N ARG A 62 -26.02 7.33 25.04
CA ARG A 62 -24.85 8.17 24.73
C ARG A 62 -23.78 7.36 24.01
N ARG A 63 -23.42 6.18 24.54
CA ARG A 63 -22.47 5.25 23.90
C ARG A 63 -22.89 4.85 22.50
N PHE A 64 -24.16 4.48 22.33
CA PHE A 64 -24.71 4.16 21.02
C PHE A 64 -24.56 5.35 20.06
N ASN A 65 -25.03 6.53 20.44
CA ASN A 65 -24.97 7.73 19.61
C ASN A 65 -23.54 8.20 19.30
N GLU A 66 -22.63 8.08 20.26
CA GLU A 66 -21.19 8.37 20.08
C GLU A 66 -20.55 7.38 19.11
N ASN A 67 -20.99 6.12 19.11
CA ASN A 67 -20.42 5.08 18.29
C ASN A 67 -21.06 5.01 16.89
N ILE A 68 -22.32 5.41 16.66
CA ILE A 68 -22.98 5.35 15.34
C ILE A 68 -22.12 6.03 14.26
N GLY A 69 -21.66 5.20 13.31
CA GLY A 69 -20.80 5.61 12.21
C GLY A 69 -19.40 6.08 12.63
N LYS A 70 -19.06 6.09 13.92
CA LYS A 70 -17.74 6.50 14.44
C LYS A 70 -16.65 5.61 13.89
N THR A 71 -16.80 4.29 14.00
CA THR A 71 -15.82 3.36 13.44
C THR A 71 -15.62 3.55 11.95
N GLN A 72 -16.69 3.84 11.18
CA GLN A 72 -16.53 4.11 9.74
C GLN A 72 -15.81 5.44 9.50
N ARG A 73 -16.13 6.50 10.25
CA ARG A 73 -15.42 7.78 10.18
C ARG A 73 -13.94 7.64 10.55
N ASP A 74 -13.63 6.84 11.56
CA ASP A 74 -12.27 6.53 11.97
C ASP A 74 -11.56 5.78 10.84
N ILE A 75 -12.14 4.70 10.31
CA ILE A 75 -11.60 3.97 9.15
C ILE A 75 -11.37 4.92 7.96
N ASP A 76 -12.34 5.75 7.59
CA ASP A 76 -12.23 6.70 6.47
C ASP A 76 -11.16 7.77 6.72
N TYR A 77 -10.87 8.08 7.99
CA TYR A 77 -9.78 8.96 8.39
C TYR A 77 -8.42 8.32 8.14
N PHE A 78 -8.21 7.07 8.58
CA PHE A 78 -6.96 6.33 8.38
C PHE A 78 -6.74 5.95 6.91
N ILE A 79 -7.78 5.40 6.28
CA ILE A 79 -7.73 4.78 4.96
C ILE A 79 -8.76 5.47 4.05
N PRO A 80 -8.44 6.65 3.50
CA PRO A 80 -9.35 7.31 2.57
C PRO A 80 -9.55 6.49 1.30
N THR A 81 -10.79 6.08 1.05
CA THR A 81 -11.21 5.21 -0.07
C THR A 81 -11.73 5.97 -1.29
N GLY A 82 -11.72 7.31 -1.28
CA GLY A 82 -12.23 8.13 -2.38
C GLY A 82 -11.52 7.89 -3.73
N LEU A 83 -10.30 7.36 -3.69
CA LEU A 83 -9.52 6.98 -4.89
C LEU A 83 -9.66 5.50 -5.26
N SER A 84 -10.38 4.70 -4.48
CA SER A 84 -10.43 3.26 -4.69
C SER A 84 -11.19 2.85 -5.95
N ARG A 85 -10.58 1.90 -6.66
CA ARG A 85 -11.02 1.32 -7.94
C ARG A 85 -10.62 -0.15 -8.03
N GLY A 86 -11.57 -1.02 -8.36
CA GLY A 86 -11.34 -2.47 -8.37
C GLY A 86 -11.39 -3.06 -6.97
N ASP A 87 -11.73 -4.34 -6.90
CA ASP A 87 -11.92 -5.09 -5.67
C ASP A 87 -10.60 -5.68 -5.16
N VAL A 88 -10.38 -5.62 -3.85
CA VAL A 88 -9.27 -6.27 -3.13
C VAL A 88 -9.85 -6.97 -1.90
N SER A 89 -10.97 -7.66 -2.07
CA SER A 89 -11.46 -8.59 -1.08
C SER A 89 -10.38 -9.64 -0.82
N ALA A 90 -9.86 -9.70 0.40
CA ALA A 90 -9.05 -10.84 0.83
C ALA A 90 -10.00 -12.04 0.96
N LYS A 91 -9.65 -13.16 0.34
CA LYS A 91 -10.44 -14.39 0.42
C LYS A 91 -10.00 -15.22 1.61
N ARG A 92 -8.69 -15.35 1.81
CA ARG A 92 -8.12 -16.12 2.92
C ARG A 92 -6.87 -15.48 3.47
N VAL A 93 -6.85 -15.29 4.78
CA VAL A 93 -5.72 -14.68 5.50
C VAL A 93 -5.26 -15.59 6.62
N LEU A 94 -3.94 -15.72 6.74
CA LEU A 94 -3.31 -16.45 7.84
C LEU A 94 -2.97 -15.48 8.98
N LEU A 95 -3.42 -15.79 10.19
CA LEU A 95 -3.04 -15.08 11.42
C LEU A 95 -2.06 -15.95 12.20
N VAL A 96 -0.87 -15.44 12.49
CA VAL A 96 0.18 -16.15 13.23
C VAL A 96 0.52 -15.37 14.49
N GLY A 97 0.12 -15.86 15.66
CA GLY A 97 0.34 -15.15 16.92
C GLY A 97 -0.48 -15.71 18.07
N THR A 98 -0.76 -14.90 19.08
CA THR A 98 -1.44 -15.36 20.30
C THR A 98 -2.97 -15.35 20.19
N CYS A 99 -3.64 -15.69 21.29
CA CYS A 99 -5.10 -15.57 21.47
C CYS A 99 -5.63 -14.13 21.35
N VAL A 100 -4.77 -13.10 21.29
CA VAL A 100 -5.22 -11.73 20.95
C VAL A 100 -5.93 -11.69 19.60
N PHE A 101 -5.59 -12.58 18.65
CA PHE A 101 -6.31 -12.68 17.38
C PHE A 101 -7.74 -13.21 17.52
N ASP A 102 -8.11 -13.89 18.61
CA ASP A 102 -9.51 -14.33 18.81
C ASP A 102 -10.44 -13.11 18.89
N GLN A 103 -10.02 -12.06 19.62
CA GLN A 103 -10.74 -10.78 19.67
C GLN A 103 -10.80 -10.09 18.29
N TRP A 104 -9.79 -10.32 17.44
CA TRP A 104 -9.79 -9.77 16.08
C TRP A 104 -10.82 -10.44 15.21
N LEU A 105 -10.85 -11.78 15.24
CA LEU A 105 -11.80 -12.58 14.47
C LEU A 105 -13.24 -12.22 14.82
N GLU A 106 -13.53 -12.07 16.11
CA GLU A 106 -14.85 -11.62 16.58
C GLU A 106 -15.21 -10.23 16.05
N ALA A 107 -14.30 -9.25 16.21
CA ALA A 107 -14.52 -7.86 15.78
C ALA A 107 -14.67 -7.72 14.26
N ILE A 108 -13.90 -8.48 13.49
CA ILE A 108 -13.93 -8.48 12.02
C ILE A 108 -15.19 -9.19 11.51
N ALA A 109 -15.54 -10.35 12.08
CA ALA A 109 -16.76 -11.07 11.73
C ALA A 109 -18.02 -10.23 12.03
N ALA A 110 -18.04 -9.49 13.14
CA ALA A 110 -19.11 -8.55 13.48
C ALA A 110 -19.35 -7.46 12.42
N ALA A 111 -18.31 -7.07 11.66
CA ALA A 111 -18.41 -6.09 10.58
C ALA A 111 -19.03 -6.66 9.29
N GLY A 112 -19.28 -7.98 9.22
CA GLY A 112 -19.79 -8.65 8.02
C GLY A 112 -18.72 -8.96 6.98
N GLU A 113 -17.45 -9.02 7.39
CA GLU A 113 -16.33 -9.42 6.54
C GLU A 113 -16.49 -10.87 6.10
N THR A 114 -16.25 -11.14 4.82
CA THR A 114 -16.37 -12.49 4.21
C THR A 114 -15.03 -13.22 4.10
N THR A 115 -13.95 -12.55 4.48
CA THR A 115 -12.61 -13.12 4.52
C THR A 115 -12.57 -14.34 5.44
N VAL A 116 -12.00 -15.45 4.97
CA VAL A 116 -11.76 -16.64 5.79
C VAL A 116 -10.42 -16.48 6.50
N PHE A 117 -10.39 -16.74 7.80
CA PHE A 117 -9.16 -16.67 8.58
C PHE A 117 -8.74 -18.04 9.08
N ASP A 118 -7.46 -18.34 8.94
CA ASP A 118 -6.82 -19.47 9.62
C ASP A 118 -5.89 -18.90 10.69
N HIS A 119 -6.04 -19.34 11.93
CA HIS A 119 -5.22 -18.88 13.06
C HIS A 119 -4.27 -19.97 13.53
N VAL A 120 -2.97 -19.68 13.48
CA VAL A 120 -1.90 -20.52 14.00
C VAL A 120 -1.40 -19.89 15.30
N LEU A 121 -1.66 -20.60 16.40
CA LEU A 121 -1.29 -20.14 17.72
C LEU A 121 0.23 -20.27 17.95
N VAL A 122 0.91 -19.16 18.17
CA VAL A 122 2.31 -19.11 18.61
C VAL A 122 2.30 -18.80 20.11
N ASN A 123 2.37 -19.84 20.94
CA ASN A 123 2.27 -19.68 22.39
C ASN A 123 3.33 -20.49 23.12
N ASN A 124 3.98 -19.88 24.13
CA ASN A 124 4.43 -20.63 25.31
C ASN A 124 5.68 -21.50 25.17
N SER A 125 5.56 -22.57 24.37
CA SER A 125 6.43 -23.75 24.31
C SER A 125 5.84 -24.79 23.34
N LEU A 126 6.14 -24.73 22.04
CA LEU A 126 6.21 -25.85 21.08
C LEU A 126 6.49 -25.28 19.68
N PRO A 127 7.31 -25.92 18.84
CA PRO A 127 7.46 -25.51 17.44
C PRO A 127 6.11 -25.67 16.74
N VAL A 128 5.77 -24.72 15.87
CA VAL A 128 4.80 -24.96 14.80
C VAL A 128 5.31 -26.19 14.06
N GLU A 129 4.60 -27.33 14.16
CA GLU A 129 4.79 -28.40 13.18
C GLU A 129 4.56 -27.72 11.83
N GLY A 130 5.64 -27.42 11.09
CA GLY A 130 5.69 -26.47 9.96
C GLY A 130 4.77 -26.78 8.79
N ARG A 131 3.46 -26.83 9.06
CA ARG A 131 2.36 -27.20 8.20
C ARG A 131 1.30 -26.14 8.38
N LEU A 132 1.26 -25.25 7.40
CA LEU A 132 0.12 -24.37 7.22
C LEU A 132 -1.16 -25.20 7.12
N PRO A 133 -2.31 -24.72 7.67
CA PRO A 133 -3.60 -25.42 7.56
C PRO A 133 -4.02 -25.71 6.12
N HIS A 134 -3.57 -24.88 5.19
CA HIS A 134 -3.81 -24.97 3.76
C HIS A 134 -2.52 -24.68 2.97
N PRO A 135 -2.43 -25.06 1.69
CA PRO A 135 -1.28 -24.71 0.85
C PRO A 135 -1.03 -23.20 0.84
N ARG A 136 0.24 -22.79 0.84
CA ARG A 136 0.65 -21.38 0.85
C ARG A 136 -0.05 -20.52 -0.22
N SER A 137 -0.25 -21.07 -1.41
CA SER A 137 -0.92 -20.41 -2.55
C SER A 137 -2.40 -20.12 -2.34
N SER A 138 -3.02 -20.65 -1.28
CA SER A 138 -4.41 -20.36 -0.93
C SER A 138 -4.59 -19.08 -0.13
N TYR A 139 -3.51 -18.52 0.43
CA TYR A 139 -3.55 -17.30 1.23
C TYR A 139 -3.22 -16.07 0.40
N ASP A 140 -3.97 -14.98 0.61
CA ASP A 140 -3.69 -13.68 -0.02
C ASP A 140 -2.51 -12.98 0.67
N PHE A 141 -2.48 -13.03 2.00
CA PHE A 141 -1.40 -12.53 2.86
C PHE A 141 -1.49 -13.16 4.26
N GLN A 142 -0.48 -12.89 5.10
CA GLN A 142 -0.50 -13.23 6.52
C GLN A 142 -0.26 -12.01 7.41
N ILE A 143 -0.79 -12.06 8.63
CA ILE A 143 -0.52 -11.12 9.70
C ILE A 143 0.17 -11.86 10.84
N VAL A 144 1.32 -11.35 11.27
CA VAL A 144 2.16 -11.94 12.31
C VAL A 144 2.18 -11.03 13.54
N GLN A 145 1.93 -11.60 14.71
CA GLN A 145 2.05 -10.92 16.00
C GLN A 145 2.94 -11.76 16.92
N VAL A 146 4.14 -11.26 17.20
CA VAL A 146 4.98 -11.83 18.25
C VAL A 146 4.53 -11.20 19.58
N PRO A 147 4.04 -11.97 20.57
CA PRO A 147 3.57 -11.41 21.83
C PRO A 147 4.64 -10.66 22.60
N TYR A 148 4.29 -9.45 23.06
CA TYR A 148 5.25 -8.55 23.70
C TYR A 148 5.84 -9.15 24.98
N ARG A 149 5.03 -9.84 25.79
CA ARG A 149 5.46 -10.51 27.02
C ARG A 149 6.52 -11.60 26.79
N ILE A 150 6.59 -12.22 25.60
CA ILE A 150 7.66 -13.18 25.27
C ILE A 150 8.99 -12.44 25.02
N VAL A 151 8.93 -11.29 24.36
CA VAL A 151 10.08 -10.47 24.01
C VAL A 151 10.59 -9.67 25.21
N ASN A 152 9.67 -9.20 26.06
CA ASN A 152 9.95 -8.36 27.21
C ASN A 152 9.15 -8.86 28.43
N PRO A 153 9.55 -9.97 29.06
CA PRO A 153 8.85 -10.48 30.22
C PRO A 153 9.04 -9.57 31.43
N GLU A 154 8.01 -9.47 32.29
CA GLU A 154 8.00 -8.64 33.50
C GLU A 154 9.23 -8.89 34.38
N TYR A 155 9.62 -10.15 34.53
CA TYR A 155 10.70 -10.60 35.41
C TYR A 155 12.10 -10.24 34.92
N ASP A 156 12.28 -9.82 33.66
CA ASP A 156 13.59 -9.39 33.14
C ASP A 156 13.87 -7.91 33.42
N ILE A 157 12.82 -7.08 33.55
CA ILE A 157 12.95 -5.61 33.70
C ILE A 157 12.55 -5.12 35.09
N MET A 158 11.44 -5.61 35.65
CA MET A 158 10.92 -5.12 36.93
C MET A 158 11.90 -5.27 38.11
N PRO A 159 12.73 -6.34 38.19
CA PRO A 159 13.69 -6.48 39.29
C PRO A 159 14.96 -5.63 39.15
N LEU A 160 15.18 -4.98 38.00
CA LEU A 160 16.43 -4.29 37.73
C LEU A 160 16.59 -3.04 38.60
N ASN A 161 17.82 -2.81 39.07
CA ASN A 161 18.16 -1.60 39.80
C ASN A 161 18.24 -0.42 38.82
N TYR A 162 17.47 0.64 39.08
CA TYR A 162 17.44 1.83 38.24
C TYR A 162 18.83 2.49 38.01
N ALA A 163 19.75 2.37 38.97
CA ALA A 163 21.11 2.89 38.86
C ALA A 163 22.01 2.09 37.89
N ASP A 164 21.62 0.85 37.56
CA ASP A 164 22.39 -0.07 36.75
C ASP A 164 21.94 -0.04 35.28
N MET A 165 22.42 0.96 34.54
CA MET A 165 22.14 1.11 33.11
C MET A 165 22.58 -0.11 32.28
N GLU A 166 23.67 -0.78 32.65
CA GLU A 166 24.24 -1.90 31.90
C GLU A 166 23.30 -3.11 31.92
N SER A 167 22.64 -3.36 33.05
CA SER A 167 21.62 -4.42 33.15
C SER A 167 20.43 -4.16 32.22
N TYR A 168 19.93 -2.91 32.12
CA TYR A 168 18.85 -2.58 31.17
C TYR A 168 19.29 -2.75 29.71
N GLN A 169 20.52 -2.36 29.37
CA GLN A 169 21.07 -2.57 28.02
C GLN A 169 21.25 -4.06 27.70
N THR A 170 21.60 -4.87 28.70
CA THR A 170 21.74 -6.32 28.57
C THR A 170 20.38 -6.99 28.38
N ALA A 171 19.38 -6.59 29.17
CA ALA A 171 18.00 -7.04 28.99
C ALA A 171 17.47 -6.67 27.60
N LEU A 172 17.74 -5.46 27.10
CA LEU A 172 17.32 -5.06 25.75
C LEU A 172 17.93 -5.94 24.66
N ARG A 173 19.23 -6.23 24.76
CA ARG A 173 19.89 -7.13 23.80
C ARG A 173 19.24 -8.51 23.79
N ARG A 174 18.95 -9.06 24.97
CA ARG A 174 18.24 -10.34 25.11
C ARG A 174 16.82 -10.27 24.52
N SER A 175 16.07 -9.20 24.77
CA SER A 175 14.75 -8.98 24.15
C SER A 175 14.84 -9.00 22.62
N ILE A 176 15.84 -8.33 22.03
CA ILE A 176 16.04 -8.31 20.58
C ILE A 176 16.40 -9.70 20.04
N GLU A 177 17.22 -10.47 20.76
CA GLU A 177 17.55 -11.86 20.39
C GLU A 177 16.32 -12.77 20.43
N LEU A 178 15.49 -12.64 21.47
CA LEU A 178 14.22 -13.36 21.59
C LEU A 178 13.25 -12.97 20.47
N LEU A 179 13.15 -11.67 20.17
CA LEU A 179 12.33 -11.18 19.05
C LEU A 179 12.75 -11.82 17.72
N ARG A 180 14.05 -11.84 17.41
CA ARG A 180 14.57 -12.49 16.20
C ARG A 180 14.17 -13.96 16.15
N PHE A 181 14.42 -14.70 17.23
CA PHE A 181 14.10 -16.12 17.32
C PHE A 181 12.60 -16.39 17.12
N GLN A 182 11.74 -15.57 17.72
CA GLN A 182 10.28 -15.71 17.56
C GLN A 182 9.81 -15.34 16.15
N LEU A 183 10.41 -14.34 15.53
CA LEU A 183 10.13 -14.02 14.13
C LEU A 183 10.54 -15.17 13.21
N ASP A 184 11.72 -15.77 13.39
CA ASP A 184 12.14 -16.93 12.59
C ASP A 184 11.13 -18.10 12.68
N ILE A 185 10.58 -18.35 13.87
CA ILE A 185 9.53 -19.36 14.07
C ILE A 185 8.22 -18.94 13.38
N ALA A 186 7.77 -17.71 13.60
CA ALA A 186 6.48 -17.24 13.08
C ALA A 186 6.47 -17.12 11.54
N MET A 187 7.64 -16.88 10.94
CA MET A 187 7.83 -16.79 9.50
C MET A 187 8.08 -18.16 8.84
N ALA A 188 8.26 -19.22 9.64
CA ALA A 188 8.56 -20.56 9.13
C ALA A 188 7.37 -21.13 8.35
N GLY A 189 7.62 -21.57 7.10
CA GLY A 189 6.62 -22.22 6.25
C GLY A 189 5.76 -21.27 5.40
N SER A 190 5.87 -19.95 5.57
CA SER A 190 5.11 -18.94 4.83
C SER A 190 5.98 -18.02 3.95
N ALA A 191 7.22 -18.43 3.68
CA ALA A 191 8.19 -17.68 2.86
C ALA A 191 7.58 -17.16 1.54
N GLY A 192 7.88 -15.91 1.20
CA GLY A 192 7.40 -15.21 0.01
C GLY A 192 5.92 -14.82 0.01
N LEU A 193 5.14 -15.12 1.06
CA LEU A 193 3.76 -14.65 1.20
C LEU A 193 3.82 -13.18 1.65
N PRO A 194 2.96 -12.27 1.14
CA PRO A 194 2.90 -10.92 1.71
C PRO A 194 2.63 -11.02 3.21
N THR A 195 3.53 -10.44 4.01
CA THR A 195 3.51 -10.62 5.46
C THR A 195 3.48 -9.27 6.16
N PHE A 196 2.53 -9.10 7.06
CA PHE A 196 2.38 -7.90 7.88
C PHE A 196 2.69 -8.22 9.33
N VAL A 197 3.82 -7.73 9.82
CA VAL A 197 4.28 -7.98 11.20
C VAL A 197 3.86 -6.80 12.08
N ILE A 198 3.09 -7.09 13.12
CA ILE A 198 2.58 -6.11 14.06
C ILE A 198 3.67 -5.71 15.06
N ASN A 199 3.90 -4.41 15.20
CA ASN A 199 4.78 -3.85 16.24
C ASN A 199 3.99 -3.53 17.55
N TYR A 200 4.67 -2.93 18.53
CA TYR A 200 4.11 -2.72 19.87
C TYR A 200 3.72 -1.27 20.13
N ALA A 201 2.50 -1.02 20.59
CA ALA A 201 2.11 0.31 21.05
C ALA A 201 2.94 0.73 22.27
N LEU A 202 3.47 1.97 22.25
CA LEU A 202 4.22 2.48 23.40
C LEU A 202 3.29 2.74 24.59
N PRO A 203 3.75 2.54 25.83
CA PRO A 203 3.05 2.99 27.03
C PRO A 203 2.52 4.43 26.93
N GLN A 204 1.36 4.69 27.54
CA GLN A 204 0.63 5.95 27.44
C GLN A 204 1.34 7.11 28.15
N LEU A 205 2.04 6.83 29.25
CA LEU A 205 2.71 7.82 30.08
C LEU A 205 4.13 7.36 30.47
N PRO A 206 5.04 8.31 30.78
CA PRO A 206 6.36 7.96 31.32
C PRO A 206 6.22 7.39 32.73
N MET A 207 6.38 6.07 32.85
CA MET A 207 6.16 5.34 34.11
C MET A 207 7.20 5.64 35.19
N LEU A 208 8.37 6.19 34.81
CA LEU A 208 9.42 6.61 35.76
C LEU A 208 9.28 8.05 36.26
N GLY A 209 8.34 8.82 35.70
CA GLY A 209 8.09 10.21 36.08
C GLY A 209 8.20 11.19 34.91
N ARG A 210 7.43 12.28 35.00
CA ARG A 210 7.25 13.27 33.92
C ARG A 210 8.49 14.11 33.60
N LEU A 211 9.45 14.15 34.53
CA LEU A 211 10.69 14.93 34.39
C LEU A 211 11.89 14.07 33.99
N ILE A 212 11.68 12.75 33.82
CA ILE A 212 12.72 11.86 33.33
C ILE A 212 12.81 11.99 31.81
N PRO A 213 14.01 12.15 31.23
CA PRO A 213 14.19 12.28 29.78
C PRO A 213 13.52 11.14 29.01
N ALA A 214 12.80 11.48 27.94
CA ALA A 214 12.06 10.51 27.13
C ALA A 214 12.97 9.54 26.34
N ASN A 215 14.26 9.86 26.21
CA ASN A 215 15.25 9.03 25.53
C ASN A 215 16.01 8.08 26.48
N ASP A 216 15.66 8.04 27.76
CA ASP A 216 16.25 7.12 28.73
C ASP A 216 15.70 5.70 28.54
N ILE A 217 16.57 4.73 28.24
CA ILE A 217 16.16 3.34 27.96
C ILE A 217 15.52 2.64 29.17
N ARG A 218 15.74 3.15 30.38
CA ARG A 218 15.09 2.63 31.59
C ARG A 218 13.60 2.96 31.63
N ASN A 219 13.17 3.95 30.85
CA ASN A 219 11.77 4.25 30.66
C ASN A 219 11.12 3.19 29.76
N PRO A 220 10.05 2.51 30.20
CA PRO A 220 9.34 1.52 29.39
C PRO A 220 8.96 2.02 27.99
N ALA A 221 8.59 3.30 27.84
CA ALA A 221 8.27 3.85 26.53
C ALA A 221 9.46 3.89 25.57
N ARG A 222 10.66 4.23 26.05
CA ARG A 222 11.87 4.18 25.21
C ARG A 222 12.34 2.76 24.99
N TYR A 223 12.20 1.89 25.99
CA TYR A 223 12.53 0.46 25.88
C TYR A 223 11.69 -0.21 24.78
N THR A 224 10.36 -0.05 24.82
CA THR A 224 9.47 -0.55 23.76
C THR A 224 9.80 0.08 22.40
N ALA A 225 10.14 1.37 22.35
CA ALA A 225 10.53 2.02 21.09
C ALA A 225 11.80 1.39 20.50
N ALA A 226 12.81 1.08 21.32
CA ALA A 226 14.02 0.41 20.86
C ALA A 226 13.76 -1.03 20.36
N ILE A 227 12.80 -1.74 20.96
CA ILE A 227 12.34 -3.04 20.45
C ILE A 227 11.65 -2.88 19.09
N ASN A 228 10.78 -1.86 18.93
CA ASN A 228 10.15 -1.57 17.65
C ASN A 228 11.17 -1.20 16.57
N ASP A 229 12.19 -0.41 16.90
CA ASP A 229 13.30 -0.06 16.00
C ASP A 229 13.98 -1.35 15.49
N ALA A 230 14.31 -2.27 16.40
CA ALA A 230 14.90 -3.57 16.06
C ALA A 230 13.95 -4.48 15.26
N LEU A 231 12.64 -4.46 15.57
CA LEU A 231 11.62 -5.20 14.82
C LEU A 231 11.58 -4.74 13.36
N ILE A 232 11.56 -3.43 13.13
CA ILE A 232 11.56 -2.85 11.78
C ILE A 232 12.78 -3.34 10.98
N ASP A 233 13.98 -3.28 11.58
CA ASP A 233 15.21 -3.72 10.94
C ASP A 233 15.20 -5.22 10.62
N LEU A 234 14.69 -6.06 11.54
CA LEU A 234 14.58 -7.50 11.33
C LEU A 234 13.57 -7.82 10.22
N VAL A 235 12.41 -7.18 10.22
CA VAL A 235 11.34 -7.38 9.22
C VAL A 235 11.82 -7.01 7.82
N ALA A 236 12.62 -5.94 7.68
CA ALA A 236 13.21 -5.53 6.41
C ALA A 236 14.16 -6.60 5.81
N GLY A 237 14.67 -7.51 6.63
CA GLY A 237 15.48 -8.65 6.20
C GLY A 237 14.70 -9.81 5.59
N TYR A 238 13.38 -9.89 5.79
CA TYR A 238 12.55 -10.94 5.20
C TYR A 238 11.94 -10.49 3.87
N PRO A 239 11.96 -11.35 2.83
CA PRO A 239 11.37 -11.02 1.55
C PRO A 239 9.85 -10.89 1.67
N ASN A 240 9.29 -9.81 1.11
CA ASN A 240 7.84 -9.54 1.09
C ASN A 240 7.19 -9.41 2.48
N ALA A 241 7.96 -8.98 3.47
CA ALA A 241 7.49 -8.68 4.81
C ALA A 241 7.54 -7.16 5.09
N TYR A 242 6.52 -6.66 5.80
CA TYR A 242 6.34 -5.24 6.11
C TYR A 242 5.79 -5.09 7.52
N VAL A 243 6.10 -3.97 8.18
CA VAL A 243 5.53 -3.67 9.49
C VAL A 243 4.13 -3.08 9.34
N LEU A 244 3.16 -3.68 10.04
CA LEU A 244 1.85 -3.08 10.31
C LEU A 244 1.96 -2.31 11.63
N ASP A 245 2.09 -0.99 11.53
CA ASP A 245 2.49 -0.12 12.64
C ASP A 245 1.35 0.17 13.63
N LEU A 246 1.05 -0.81 14.47
CA LEU A 246 0.08 -0.72 15.55
C LEU A 246 0.35 0.46 16.48
N ASN A 247 1.61 0.82 16.72
CA ASN A 247 1.96 1.96 17.55
C ASN A 247 1.45 3.29 16.98
N SER A 248 1.67 3.54 15.69
CA SER A 248 1.21 4.75 15.02
C SER A 248 -0.32 4.77 14.87
N LEU A 249 -0.92 3.60 14.58
CA LEU A 249 -2.38 3.46 14.54
C LEU A 249 -2.99 3.76 15.91
N ALA A 250 -2.48 3.17 16.99
CA ALA A 250 -2.97 3.41 18.36
C ALA A 250 -2.74 4.85 18.81
N ALA A 251 -1.62 5.48 18.42
CA ALA A 251 -1.36 6.89 18.72
C ALA A 251 -2.40 7.82 18.08
N THR A 252 -2.75 7.56 16.82
CA THR A 252 -3.71 8.38 16.06
C THR A 252 -5.15 8.10 16.51
N PHE A 253 -5.50 6.84 16.79
CA PHE A 253 -6.82 6.45 17.28
C PHE A 253 -7.06 6.95 18.71
N GLY A 254 -6.00 6.99 19.51
CA GLY A 254 -5.99 7.38 20.90
C GLY A 254 -5.74 6.18 21.80
N ARG A 255 -4.49 6.04 22.25
CA ARG A 255 -4.02 4.91 23.09
C ARG A 255 -4.87 4.65 24.32
N ARG A 256 -5.44 5.70 24.93
CA ARG A 256 -6.33 5.59 26.10
C ARG A 256 -7.57 4.75 25.87
N PHE A 257 -7.99 4.61 24.61
CA PHE A 257 -9.19 3.86 24.25
C PHE A 257 -8.89 2.39 23.95
N VAL A 258 -7.62 1.97 23.95
CA VAL A 258 -7.24 0.65 23.44
C VAL A 258 -6.20 -0.06 24.30
N GLN A 259 -5.29 0.66 24.98
CA GLN A 259 -4.24 0.05 25.80
C GLN A 259 -4.65 -0.09 27.27
N ASP A 260 -4.16 -1.15 27.89
CA ASP A 260 -4.42 -1.54 29.28
C ASP A 260 -3.27 -1.20 30.26
N ASP A 261 -2.21 -0.52 29.80
CA ASP A 261 -0.98 -0.26 30.58
C ASP A 261 -1.17 0.62 31.83
N ALA A 262 -2.36 1.22 31.98
CA ALA A 262 -2.77 1.90 33.22
C ALA A 262 -3.23 0.93 34.32
N PHE A 263 -3.62 -0.29 33.96
CA PHE A 263 -4.21 -1.30 34.84
C PHE A 263 -3.35 -2.57 34.92
N TRP A 264 -2.61 -2.88 33.85
CA TRP A 264 -1.77 -4.07 33.73
C TRP A 264 -0.29 -3.70 33.56
N ALA A 265 0.58 -4.71 33.66
CA ALA A 265 2.00 -4.52 33.40
C ALA A 265 2.25 -4.07 31.95
N PHE A 266 3.14 -3.09 31.76
CA PHE A 266 3.45 -2.52 30.44
C PHE A 266 4.03 -3.54 29.43
N SER A 267 4.52 -4.68 29.91
CA SER A 267 4.99 -5.82 29.13
C SER A 267 3.87 -6.71 28.57
N HIS A 268 2.62 -6.57 29.05
CA HIS A 268 1.50 -7.36 28.55
C HIS A 268 1.25 -7.10 27.07
N GLY A 269 1.24 -5.82 26.68
CA GLY A 269 0.99 -5.40 25.30
C GLY A 269 -0.40 -5.80 24.78
N GLY A 270 -1.39 -5.91 25.69
CA GLY A 270 -2.76 -6.30 25.39
C GLY A 270 -3.69 -5.11 25.14
N PHE A 271 -4.97 -5.43 24.90
CA PHE A 271 -6.02 -4.44 24.78
C PHE A 271 -6.89 -4.38 26.03
N ILE A 272 -7.28 -3.16 26.40
CA ILE A 272 -8.16 -2.89 27.54
C ILE A 272 -9.52 -3.59 27.39
N ASN A 273 -9.97 -4.26 28.45
CA ASN A 273 -11.23 -5.02 28.45
C ASN A 273 -11.72 -5.23 29.89
N ASP A 274 -12.87 -5.91 30.06
CA ASP A 274 -13.47 -6.24 31.35
C ASP A 274 -13.06 -7.61 31.91
N PHE A 275 -12.00 -8.24 31.39
CA PHE A 275 -11.61 -9.61 31.76
C PHE A 275 -11.46 -9.82 33.27
N ASP A 276 -10.78 -8.90 33.96
CA ASP A 276 -10.53 -9.02 35.40
C ASP A 276 -11.82 -8.96 36.23
N HIS A 277 -12.83 -8.21 35.76
CA HIS A 277 -14.08 -8.07 36.50
C HIS A 277 -14.74 -9.43 36.76
N PHE A 278 -14.70 -10.33 35.78
CA PHE A 278 -15.28 -11.66 35.89
C PHE A 278 -14.51 -12.58 36.85
N GLN A 279 -13.24 -12.27 37.14
CA GLN A 279 -12.41 -12.99 38.11
C GLN A 279 -12.57 -12.42 39.54
N ASP A 280 -13.00 -11.17 39.66
CA ASP A 280 -13.05 -10.39 40.92
C ASP A 280 -14.45 -10.26 41.54
N VAL A 281 -15.41 -11.09 41.11
CA VAL A 281 -16.83 -10.97 41.51
C VAL A 281 -17.10 -11.28 42.98
N ASP A 282 -16.25 -12.07 43.65
CA ASP A 282 -16.42 -12.52 45.03
C ASP A 282 -15.74 -11.61 46.07
N ARG A 283 -15.43 -10.37 45.71
CA ARG A 283 -14.80 -9.40 46.61
C ARG A 283 -15.79 -8.88 47.66
N LEU A 284 -15.28 -8.63 48.87
CA LEU A 284 -16.05 -7.97 49.94
C LEU A 284 -16.60 -6.60 49.51
N GLU A 285 -15.83 -5.89 48.69
CA GLU A 285 -16.25 -4.69 47.97
C GLU A 285 -16.33 -5.01 46.47
N PRO A 286 -17.53 -5.26 45.93
CA PRO A 286 -17.71 -5.55 44.51
C PRO A 286 -17.17 -4.41 43.66
N GLN A 287 -16.37 -4.75 42.66
CA GLN A 287 -15.89 -3.78 41.67
C GLN A 287 -16.79 -3.81 40.45
N ALA A 288 -17.19 -2.64 39.97
CA ALA A 288 -17.86 -2.52 38.69
C ALA A 288 -16.89 -2.85 37.54
N PRO A 289 -17.36 -3.31 36.37
CA PRO A 289 -16.51 -3.55 35.21
C PRO A 289 -15.75 -2.27 34.82
N LEU A 290 -14.58 -2.42 34.22
CA LEU A 290 -13.75 -1.28 33.81
C LEU A 290 -14.50 -0.38 32.83
N SER A 291 -15.29 -0.98 31.95
CA SER A 291 -16.21 -0.31 31.02
C SER A 291 -17.27 0.54 31.72
N SER A 292 -17.46 0.48 33.03
CA SER A 292 -18.38 1.40 33.75
C SER A 292 -17.74 2.74 34.07
N THR A 293 -16.40 2.81 34.11
CA THR A 293 -15.64 3.98 34.53
C THR A 293 -14.71 4.53 33.44
N HIS A 294 -14.38 3.71 32.45
CA HIS A 294 -13.50 4.05 31.34
C HIS A 294 -14.19 3.77 30.02
N ASP A 295 -14.14 4.75 29.12
CA ASP A 295 -14.59 4.58 27.75
C ASP A 295 -13.43 4.05 26.91
N PHE A 296 -13.63 2.93 26.23
CA PHE A 296 -12.67 2.30 25.32
C PHE A 296 -13.37 1.76 24.07
N ASP A 297 -12.63 1.61 22.98
CA ASP A 297 -13.15 1.19 21.66
C ASP A 297 -12.14 0.27 20.94
N VAL A 298 -11.93 -0.91 21.52
CA VAL A 298 -11.00 -1.91 21.00
C VAL A 298 -11.51 -2.52 19.69
N THR A 299 -12.81 -2.80 19.59
CA THR A 299 -13.43 -3.33 18.38
C THR A 299 -13.26 -2.38 17.19
N GLY A 300 -13.50 -1.08 17.38
CA GLY A 300 -13.28 -0.07 16.35
C GLY A 300 -11.82 0.01 15.93
N PHE A 301 -10.90 -0.04 16.89
CA PHE A 301 -9.47 -0.04 16.63
C PHE A 301 -9.00 -1.26 15.83
N ILE A 302 -9.41 -2.47 16.22
CA ILE A 302 -9.09 -3.69 15.47
C ILE A 302 -9.54 -3.58 14.01
N ARG A 303 -10.73 -3.01 13.78
CA ARG A 303 -11.23 -2.79 12.41
C ARG A 303 -10.37 -1.81 11.63
N VAL A 304 -9.87 -0.74 12.26
CA VAL A 304 -8.88 0.15 11.63
C VAL A 304 -7.61 -0.61 11.26
N VAL A 305 -7.09 -1.44 12.16
CA VAL A 305 -5.87 -2.23 11.90
C VAL A 305 -6.09 -3.24 10.76
N TRP A 306 -7.27 -3.86 10.68
CA TRP A 306 -7.66 -4.75 9.58
C TRP A 306 -7.74 -4.03 8.23
N GLU A 307 -8.41 -2.88 8.19
CA GLU A 307 -8.53 -2.10 6.94
C GLU A 307 -7.18 -1.55 6.47
N GLU A 308 -6.27 -1.22 7.39
CA GLU A 308 -4.88 -0.87 7.05
C GLU A 308 -4.14 -2.06 6.43
N ALA A 309 -4.28 -3.28 6.97
CA ALA A 309 -3.68 -4.47 6.37
C ALA A 309 -4.19 -4.70 4.93
N LYS A 310 -5.49 -4.48 4.67
CA LYS A 310 -6.05 -4.53 3.31
C LYS A 310 -5.50 -3.42 2.41
N ALA A 311 -5.33 -2.21 2.93
CA ALA A 311 -4.72 -1.10 2.19
C ALA A 311 -3.25 -1.39 1.81
N MET A 312 -2.49 -2.03 2.72
CA MET A 312 -1.13 -2.50 2.45
C MET A 312 -1.13 -3.60 1.36
N ALA A 313 -2.01 -4.60 1.46
CA ALA A 313 -2.13 -5.65 0.44
C ALA A 313 -2.50 -5.09 -0.94
N ARG A 314 -3.38 -4.08 -0.98
CA ARG A 314 -3.74 -3.34 -2.19
C ARG A 314 -2.57 -2.56 -2.78
N THR A 315 -1.74 -1.96 -1.93
CA THR A 315 -0.51 -1.28 -2.36
C THR A 315 0.46 -2.27 -3.02
N ILE A 316 0.62 -3.46 -2.45
CA ILE A 316 1.48 -4.52 -2.97
C ILE A 316 0.96 -5.05 -4.32
N SER A 317 -0.35 -5.27 -4.45
CA SER A 317 -0.95 -5.77 -5.70
C SER A 317 -0.94 -4.74 -6.84
N GLY A 318 -0.83 -3.45 -6.51
CA GLY A 318 -0.85 -2.35 -7.49
C GLY A 318 -2.23 -2.13 -8.13
N ILE A 319 -3.29 -2.72 -7.56
CA ILE A 319 -4.66 -2.56 -8.06
C ILE A 319 -5.08 -1.10 -7.89
N GLY A 320 -5.50 -0.48 -9.00
CA GLY A 320 -5.92 0.92 -9.01
C GLY A 320 -4.77 1.92 -8.85
N ALA A 321 -3.51 1.50 -8.99
CA ALA A 321 -2.35 2.37 -8.81
C ALA A 321 -2.40 3.63 -9.70
N VAL A 322 -2.17 4.77 -9.07
CA VAL A 322 -2.08 6.08 -9.72
C VAL A 322 -0.65 6.30 -10.21
N LYS A 323 -0.54 6.79 -11.44
CA LYS A 323 0.74 7.07 -12.11
C LYS A 323 0.93 8.55 -12.42
N MET A 324 -0.16 9.32 -12.49
CA MET A 324 -0.11 10.75 -12.79
C MET A 324 -1.17 11.52 -12.00
N VAL A 325 -0.80 12.71 -11.52
CA VAL A 325 -1.71 13.67 -10.90
C VAL A 325 -1.65 14.96 -11.71
N CYS A 326 -2.80 15.33 -12.27
CA CYS A 326 -3.03 16.57 -12.98
C CYS A 326 -3.67 17.57 -12.02
N VAL A 327 -3.09 18.77 -11.90
CA VAL A 327 -3.61 19.83 -11.03
C VAL A 327 -3.93 21.08 -11.84
N ASP A 328 -5.02 21.76 -11.47
CA ASP A 328 -5.23 23.16 -11.79
C ASP A 328 -4.35 24.08 -10.93
N LEU A 329 -4.36 25.38 -11.21
CA LEU A 329 -3.58 26.39 -10.50
C LEU A 329 -4.44 27.29 -9.61
N ASP A 330 -5.31 28.10 -10.21
CA ASP A 330 -6.15 29.04 -9.47
C ASP A 330 -7.14 28.31 -8.55
N ASP A 331 -7.29 28.79 -7.31
CA ASP A 331 -8.04 28.15 -6.22
C ASP A 331 -7.74 26.65 -5.95
N THR A 332 -6.62 26.15 -6.50
CA THR A 332 -6.20 24.74 -6.40
C THR A 332 -4.79 24.61 -5.84
N MET A 333 -3.80 25.29 -6.42
CA MET A 333 -2.42 25.34 -5.92
C MET A 333 -2.17 26.55 -5.01
N TRP A 334 -3.04 27.56 -5.08
CA TRP A 334 -3.00 28.78 -4.29
C TRP A 334 -4.40 29.38 -4.15
N ARG A 335 -4.54 30.45 -3.36
CA ARG A 335 -5.82 31.15 -3.15
C ARG A 335 -6.10 32.20 -4.21
N GLY A 336 -7.26 32.10 -4.83
CA GLY A 336 -7.81 33.02 -5.81
C GLY A 336 -7.16 32.90 -7.19
N ILE A 337 -7.62 33.77 -8.09
CA ILE A 337 -7.10 33.93 -9.46
C ILE A 337 -5.93 34.90 -9.42
N LEU A 338 -4.69 34.41 -9.47
CA LEU A 338 -3.49 35.24 -9.25
C LEU A 338 -2.88 35.81 -10.52
N ALA A 339 -3.14 35.19 -11.67
CA ALA A 339 -2.65 35.68 -12.96
C ALA A 339 -3.11 37.12 -13.25
N GLU A 340 -4.26 37.53 -12.70
CA GLU A 340 -4.91 38.84 -12.90
C GLU A 340 -4.53 39.91 -11.87
N ARG A 341 -3.69 39.58 -10.87
CA ARG A 341 -3.34 40.52 -9.79
C ARG A 341 -1.99 41.19 -10.00
N ASP A 342 -1.92 42.47 -9.64
CA ASP A 342 -0.69 43.27 -9.71
C ASP A 342 0.33 42.91 -8.60
N GLN A 343 -0.15 42.48 -7.44
CA GLN A 343 0.67 42.11 -6.29
C GLN A 343 0.29 40.72 -5.78
N VAL A 344 1.31 39.92 -5.51
CA VAL A 344 1.20 38.61 -4.85
C VAL A 344 2.11 38.61 -3.63
N ASP A 345 1.59 38.09 -2.52
CA ASP A 345 2.36 37.86 -1.30
C ASP A 345 2.26 36.39 -0.83
N GLY A 346 2.91 36.07 0.28
CA GLY A 346 2.96 34.69 0.80
C GLY A 346 1.61 34.12 1.24
N ILE A 347 0.61 34.93 1.60
CA ILE A 347 -0.66 34.43 2.15
C ILE A 347 -1.42 33.56 1.17
N HIS A 348 -1.18 33.74 -0.13
CA HIS A 348 -1.83 32.97 -1.18
C HIS A 348 -1.43 31.49 -1.16
N VAL A 349 -0.27 31.15 -0.58
CA VAL A 349 0.21 29.76 -0.48
C VAL A 349 0.26 29.24 0.96
N GLU A 350 0.18 30.08 1.99
CA GLU A 350 0.28 29.62 3.39
C GLU A 350 -0.86 28.67 3.82
N GLY A 351 -0.61 27.72 4.73
CA GLY A 351 -1.63 26.76 5.19
C GLY A 351 -1.94 25.66 4.17
N TRP A 352 -3.23 25.46 3.83
CA TRP A 352 -3.65 24.33 2.98
C TRP A 352 -2.95 24.23 1.61
N PRO A 353 -2.66 25.33 0.86
CA PRO A 353 -2.01 25.20 -0.44
C PRO A 353 -0.55 24.74 -0.31
N LEU A 354 0.19 25.23 0.69
CA LEU A 354 1.53 24.73 1.00
C LEU A 354 1.48 23.26 1.42
N GLY A 355 0.50 22.88 2.25
CA GLY A 355 0.25 21.48 2.60
C GLY A 355 -0.10 20.60 1.38
N PHE A 356 -0.75 21.15 0.37
CA PHE A 356 -1.02 20.46 -0.88
C PHE A 356 0.24 20.32 -1.75
N ALA A 357 1.03 21.39 -1.90
CA ALA A 357 2.32 21.36 -2.61
C ALA A 357 3.33 20.37 -1.99
N GLU A 358 3.37 20.29 -0.66
CA GLU A 358 4.12 19.26 0.06
C GLU A 358 3.64 17.84 -0.29
N ALA A 359 2.32 17.63 -0.38
CA ALA A 359 1.77 16.33 -0.75
C ALA A 359 2.21 15.92 -2.16
N LEU A 360 2.10 16.84 -3.13
CA LEU A 360 2.60 16.63 -4.50
C LEU A 360 4.09 16.32 -4.53
N SER A 361 4.89 16.99 -3.70
CA SER A 361 6.33 16.73 -3.58
C SER A 361 6.62 15.31 -3.05
N VAL A 362 5.81 14.80 -2.12
CA VAL A 362 5.89 13.40 -1.66
C VAL A 362 5.48 12.44 -2.77
N LEU A 363 4.39 12.72 -3.51
CA LEU A 363 3.95 11.90 -4.64
C LEU A 363 5.02 11.82 -5.75
N LYS A 364 5.68 12.95 -6.05
CA LYS A 364 6.83 12.98 -6.97
C LYS A 364 7.92 12.00 -6.53
N LYS A 365 8.28 11.99 -5.24
CA LYS A 365 9.28 11.04 -4.69
C LYS A 365 8.81 9.59 -4.81
N ARG A 366 7.51 9.31 -4.65
CA ARG A 366 6.90 8.00 -4.92
C ARG A 366 6.85 7.65 -6.42
N GLY A 367 7.29 8.56 -7.28
CA GLY A 367 7.37 8.40 -8.72
C GLY A 367 6.07 8.70 -9.46
N ILE A 368 5.10 9.35 -8.85
CA ILE A 368 3.92 9.84 -9.56
C ILE A 368 4.32 11.03 -10.43
N ILE A 369 3.87 11.02 -11.68
CA ILE A 369 4.09 12.11 -12.64
C ILE A 369 3.20 13.28 -12.24
N LEU A 370 3.77 14.47 -12.12
CA LEU A 370 3.01 15.69 -11.88
C LEU A 370 2.73 16.42 -13.20
N ALA A 371 1.51 16.88 -13.39
CA ALA A 371 1.12 17.66 -14.56
C ALA A 371 0.28 18.88 -14.17
N ILE A 372 0.47 20.00 -14.87
CA ILE A 372 -0.38 21.19 -14.73
C ILE A 372 -1.37 21.20 -15.89
N ILE A 373 -2.66 21.26 -15.58
CA ILE A 373 -3.74 21.42 -16.55
C ILE A 373 -4.55 22.65 -16.15
N SER A 374 -4.21 23.80 -16.72
CA SER A 374 -4.74 25.07 -16.24
C SER A 374 -4.96 26.11 -17.33
N LYS A 375 -5.95 26.97 -17.12
CA LYS A 375 -6.34 28.05 -18.05
C LYS A 375 -5.68 29.36 -17.64
N ASN A 376 -4.39 29.48 -17.94
CA ASN A 376 -3.61 30.70 -17.70
C ASN A 376 -2.64 30.98 -18.84
N ASP A 377 -1.94 32.11 -18.74
CA ASP A 377 -0.76 32.43 -19.55
C ASP A 377 0.51 31.81 -18.93
N GLU A 378 1.21 30.97 -19.68
CA GLU A 378 2.38 30.22 -19.18
C GLU A 378 3.53 31.15 -18.75
N ALA A 379 3.78 32.24 -19.48
CA ALA A 379 4.83 33.18 -19.15
C ALA A 379 4.53 33.90 -17.81
N ARG A 380 3.27 34.25 -17.57
CA ARG A 380 2.82 34.79 -16.29
C ARG A 380 3.01 33.81 -15.15
N ILE A 381 2.67 32.53 -15.34
CA ILE A 381 2.88 31.50 -14.31
C ILE A 381 4.37 31.34 -14.02
N ALA A 382 5.23 31.33 -15.03
CA ALA A 382 6.67 31.24 -14.85
C ALA A 382 7.27 32.41 -14.04
N ASP A 383 6.72 33.62 -14.17
CA ASP A 383 7.10 34.79 -13.36
C ASP A 383 6.53 34.74 -11.92
N LEU A 384 5.32 34.22 -11.74
CA LEU A 384 4.66 34.13 -10.43
C LEU A 384 5.23 32.98 -9.57
N TRP A 385 5.60 31.87 -10.18
CA TRP A 385 5.98 30.66 -9.45
C TRP A 385 7.12 30.86 -8.45
N PRO A 386 8.25 31.52 -8.80
CA PRO A 386 9.33 31.77 -7.84
C PRO A 386 8.93 32.72 -6.72
N LYS A 387 7.97 33.63 -6.95
CA LYS A 387 7.46 34.57 -5.93
C LYS A 387 6.57 33.85 -4.91
N LEU A 388 5.80 32.86 -5.36
CA LEU A 388 4.87 32.10 -4.53
C LEU A 388 5.58 30.95 -3.80
N PHE A 389 6.26 30.06 -4.54
CA PHE A 389 6.85 28.85 -3.96
C PHE A 389 8.34 29.01 -3.62
N GLY A 390 9.06 29.87 -4.34
CA GLY A 390 10.50 30.06 -4.16
C GLY A 390 11.25 28.72 -4.27
N PRO A 391 12.17 28.41 -3.33
CA PRO A 391 12.92 27.15 -3.35
C PRO A 391 12.10 25.94 -2.89
N ARG A 392 10.86 26.13 -2.43
CA ARG A 392 10.04 25.05 -1.85
C ARG A 392 9.55 24.05 -2.90
N MET A 393 9.26 24.54 -4.11
CA MET A 393 8.78 23.72 -5.23
C MET A 393 9.17 24.38 -6.54
N SER A 394 9.81 23.64 -7.45
CA SER A 394 10.16 24.15 -8.77
C SER A 394 9.00 23.93 -9.75
N LEU A 395 8.79 24.84 -10.70
CA LEU A 395 7.89 24.59 -11.82
C LEU A 395 8.36 23.38 -12.65
N ASP A 396 9.66 23.10 -12.64
CA ASP A 396 10.24 21.90 -13.25
C ASP A 396 9.85 20.62 -12.51
N ASP A 397 9.23 20.67 -11.34
CA ASP A 397 8.66 19.46 -10.73
C ASP A 397 7.47 18.90 -11.53
N PHE A 398 6.90 19.71 -12.43
CA PHE A 398 5.83 19.37 -13.37
C PHE A 398 6.41 19.18 -14.78
N PRO A 399 6.78 17.95 -15.18
CA PRO A 399 7.28 17.69 -16.53
C PRO A 399 6.27 17.98 -17.64
N ILE A 400 4.96 17.87 -17.35
CA ILE A 400 3.90 18.13 -18.33
C ILE A 400 3.14 19.39 -17.90
N ARG A 401 3.12 20.39 -18.78
CA ARG A 401 2.46 21.68 -18.55
C ARG A 401 1.53 21.95 -19.72
N LYS A 402 0.24 22.02 -19.43
CA LYS A 402 -0.81 22.49 -20.35
C LYS A 402 -1.42 23.74 -19.74
N ILE A 403 -0.62 24.81 -19.77
CA ILE A 403 -0.98 26.14 -19.27
C ILE A 403 -1.36 26.98 -20.49
N ASN A 404 -2.64 26.94 -20.86
CA ASN A 404 -3.17 27.62 -22.04
C ASN A 404 -4.71 27.67 -21.98
N TRP A 405 -5.33 28.37 -22.93
CA TRP A 405 -6.77 28.58 -22.97
C TRP A 405 -7.57 27.46 -23.66
N ASN A 406 -6.94 26.32 -23.98
CA ASN A 406 -7.66 25.19 -24.59
C ASN A 406 -8.61 24.54 -23.57
N PRO A 407 -9.64 23.80 -24.04
CA PRO A 407 -10.46 22.98 -23.15
C PRO A 407 -9.61 22.00 -22.33
N LYS A 408 -9.86 21.87 -21.02
CA LYS A 408 -9.06 20.99 -20.14
C LYS A 408 -9.11 19.52 -20.57
N VAL A 409 -10.21 19.09 -21.19
CA VAL A 409 -10.37 17.76 -21.80
C VAL A 409 -9.31 17.48 -22.88
N ASP A 410 -9.05 18.45 -23.76
CA ASP A 410 -8.06 18.32 -24.83
C ASP A 410 -6.64 18.34 -24.27
N SER A 411 -6.38 19.23 -23.31
CA SER A 411 -5.12 19.29 -22.57
C SER A 411 -4.82 17.98 -21.83
N ILE A 412 -5.80 17.35 -21.18
CA ILE A 412 -5.65 16.04 -20.55
C ILE A 412 -5.38 14.95 -21.59
N ARG A 413 -6.06 14.98 -22.74
CA ARG A 413 -5.80 14.03 -23.83
C ARG A 413 -4.35 14.08 -24.30
N ALA A 414 -3.81 15.29 -24.47
CA ALA A 414 -2.41 15.49 -24.83
C ALA A 414 -1.47 15.02 -23.70
N ALA A 415 -1.77 15.37 -22.45
CA ALA A 415 -0.98 14.95 -21.29
C ALA A 415 -0.91 13.43 -21.12
N LEU A 416 -2.02 12.71 -21.35
CA LEU A 416 -2.06 11.23 -21.33
C LEU A 416 -1.15 10.63 -22.40
N ALA A 417 -1.13 11.21 -23.60
CA ALA A 417 -0.28 10.76 -24.70
C ALA A 417 1.21 11.02 -24.40
N GLU A 418 1.55 12.20 -23.88
CA GLU A 418 2.93 12.55 -23.49
C GLU A 418 3.47 11.69 -22.36
N ALA A 419 2.66 11.46 -21.33
CA ALA A 419 3.02 10.60 -20.19
C ALA A 419 3.01 9.10 -20.54
N ASN A 420 2.34 8.72 -21.64
CA ASN A 420 2.03 7.33 -21.98
C ASN A 420 1.40 6.56 -20.80
N VAL A 421 0.35 7.15 -20.20
CA VAL A 421 -0.41 6.56 -19.10
C VAL A 421 -1.87 6.40 -19.49
N LEU A 422 -2.52 5.39 -18.92
CA LEU A 422 -3.94 5.14 -19.14
C LEU A 422 -4.80 6.03 -18.22
N PRO A 423 -6.01 6.45 -18.67
CA PRO A 423 -6.91 7.30 -17.87
C PRO A 423 -7.22 6.76 -16.47
N GLU A 424 -7.36 5.44 -16.30
CA GLU A 424 -7.64 4.82 -14.99
C GLU A 424 -6.50 4.93 -13.97
N SER A 425 -5.33 5.43 -14.36
CA SER A 425 -4.18 5.68 -13.47
C SER A 425 -3.97 7.18 -13.21
N VAL A 426 -4.97 8.02 -13.51
CA VAL A 426 -4.86 9.48 -13.37
C VAL A 426 -5.81 10.02 -12.31
N ILE A 427 -5.33 11.02 -11.57
CA ILE A 427 -6.15 11.91 -10.76
C ILE A 427 -6.15 13.30 -11.42
N PHE A 428 -7.31 13.93 -11.51
CA PHE A 428 -7.48 15.32 -11.91
C PHE A 428 -8.04 16.14 -10.75
N ILE A 429 -7.33 17.19 -10.34
CA ILE A 429 -7.67 18.02 -9.18
C ILE A 429 -7.93 19.44 -9.66
N ASP A 430 -9.14 19.94 -9.39
CA ASP A 430 -9.63 21.23 -9.89
C ASP A 430 -10.74 21.75 -8.95
N ASP A 431 -10.70 23.03 -8.59
CA ASP A 431 -11.72 23.65 -7.74
C ASP A 431 -13.06 23.81 -8.47
N ASN A 432 -13.03 23.97 -9.80
CA ASN A 432 -14.19 24.28 -10.61
C ASN A 432 -15.02 23.03 -10.94
N PRO A 433 -16.27 22.92 -10.44
CA PRO A 433 -17.13 21.75 -10.67
C PRO A 433 -17.47 21.52 -12.15
N VAL A 434 -17.49 22.57 -12.98
CA VAL A 434 -17.81 22.45 -14.40
C VAL A 434 -16.67 21.76 -15.15
N GLU A 435 -15.42 22.13 -14.86
CA GLU A 435 -14.26 21.48 -15.47
C GLU A 435 -14.16 20.02 -15.04
N ARG A 436 -14.39 19.73 -13.75
CA ARG A 436 -14.44 18.33 -13.26
C ARG A 436 -15.51 17.51 -13.98
N ALA A 437 -16.74 18.02 -14.10
CA ALA A 437 -17.82 17.32 -14.77
C ALA A 437 -17.53 17.07 -16.27
N ALA A 438 -16.89 18.03 -16.95
CA ALA A 438 -16.47 17.86 -18.34
C ALA A 438 -15.42 16.76 -18.50
N VAL A 439 -14.45 16.69 -17.58
CA VAL A 439 -13.42 15.65 -17.55
C VAL A 439 -14.02 14.28 -17.22
N GLU A 440 -14.92 14.18 -16.24
CA GLU A 440 -15.64 12.94 -15.90
C GLU A 440 -16.44 12.41 -17.10
N ALA A 441 -17.11 13.29 -17.84
CA ALA A 441 -17.89 12.90 -19.01
C ALA A 441 -16.99 12.41 -20.17
N ALA A 442 -15.84 13.05 -20.39
CA ALA A 442 -14.92 12.70 -21.46
C ALA A 442 -14.03 11.48 -21.12
N PHE A 443 -13.71 11.29 -19.84
CA PHE A 443 -12.84 10.24 -19.32
C PHE A 443 -13.40 9.65 -18.02
N PRO A 444 -14.43 8.79 -18.08
CA PRO A 444 -15.07 8.23 -16.88
C PRO A 444 -14.12 7.45 -15.95
N GLN A 445 -12.97 7.02 -16.45
CA GLN A 445 -11.96 6.29 -15.67
C GLN A 445 -11.02 7.20 -14.87
N ILE A 446 -10.91 8.50 -15.20
CA ILE A 446 -10.10 9.45 -14.43
C ILE A 446 -10.76 9.69 -13.07
N ARG A 447 -9.97 9.69 -12.00
CA ARG A 447 -10.45 10.08 -10.67
C ARG A 447 -10.43 11.60 -10.58
N THR A 448 -11.56 12.22 -10.32
CA THR A 448 -11.64 13.66 -10.09
C THR A 448 -11.66 13.96 -8.60
N MET A 449 -10.96 15.01 -8.19
CA MET A 449 -10.99 15.55 -6.83
C MET A 449 -11.32 17.04 -6.89
N GLY A 450 -12.25 17.46 -6.06
CA GLY A 450 -12.64 18.87 -5.88
C GLY A 450 -13.40 19.05 -4.57
N GLY A 451 -14.01 20.22 -4.36
CA GLY A 451 -14.81 20.48 -3.15
C GLY A 451 -13.95 20.86 -1.93
N SER A 452 -13.97 20.05 -0.86
CA SER A 452 -13.22 20.34 0.37
C SER A 452 -11.71 20.10 0.18
N HIS A 453 -10.98 21.16 -0.17
CA HIS A 453 -9.53 21.16 -0.33
C HIS A 453 -8.78 20.72 0.95
N LEU A 454 -9.43 20.75 2.10
CA LEU A 454 -8.85 20.33 3.39
C LEU A 454 -8.52 18.83 3.44
N GLU A 455 -9.19 18.00 2.64
CA GLU A 455 -8.97 16.55 2.61
C GLU A 455 -7.94 16.12 1.56
N TRP A 456 -7.63 16.97 0.57
CA TRP A 456 -6.78 16.59 -0.56
C TRP A 456 -5.42 16.05 -0.13
N ARG A 457 -4.75 16.73 0.80
CA ARG A 457 -3.46 16.28 1.33
C ARG A 457 -3.57 14.88 1.92
N ARG A 458 -4.56 14.64 2.78
CA ARG A 458 -4.72 13.36 3.48
C ARG A 458 -5.06 12.24 2.49
N THR A 459 -6.02 12.47 1.60
CA THR A 459 -6.37 11.53 0.53
C THR A 459 -5.15 11.19 -0.33
N LEU A 460 -4.41 12.18 -0.82
CA LEU A 460 -3.23 11.94 -1.64
C LEU A 460 -2.09 11.26 -0.89
N LEU A 461 -1.90 11.53 0.40
CA LEU A 461 -0.78 10.95 1.14
C LEU A 461 -1.07 9.56 1.69
N TRP A 462 -2.33 9.21 1.96
CA TRP A 462 -2.73 8.01 2.71
C TRP A 462 -3.51 6.98 1.89
N SER A 463 -4.14 7.35 0.76
CA SER A 463 -4.82 6.36 -0.09
C SER A 463 -3.84 5.34 -0.67
N ALA A 464 -4.20 4.06 -0.61
CA ALA A 464 -3.38 2.92 -1.09
C ALA A 464 -2.96 3.09 -2.56
N GLU A 465 -3.80 3.70 -3.40
CA GLU A 465 -3.56 3.91 -4.83
C GLU A 465 -2.36 4.81 -5.13
N THR A 466 -1.94 5.62 -4.15
CA THR A 466 -0.85 6.59 -4.26
C THR A 466 0.39 6.17 -3.45
N GLN A 467 0.35 4.98 -2.85
CA GLN A 467 1.49 4.37 -2.17
C GLN A 467 2.36 3.57 -3.15
N THR A 468 3.59 3.29 -2.73
CA THR A 468 4.49 2.36 -3.40
C THR A 468 5.19 1.50 -2.36
N VAL A 469 5.44 0.23 -2.69
CA VAL A 469 6.15 -0.71 -1.81
C VAL A 469 7.56 -0.20 -1.47
N THR A 470 8.26 0.34 -2.47
CA THR A 470 9.61 0.89 -2.29
C THR A 470 9.74 2.18 -3.07
N ILE A 471 10.37 3.19 -2.47
CA ILE A 471 10.85 4.39 -3.17
C ILE A 471 12.24 4.07 -3.73
N SER A 472 12.28 3.56 -4.96
CA SER A 472 13.53 3.32 -5.66
C SER A 472 14.12 4.61 -6.25
N SER A 473 15.42 4.58 -6.56
CA SER A 473 16.09 5.65 -7.32
C SER A 473 15.39 5.93 -8.66
N GLU A 474 14.80 4.91 -9.26
CA GLU A 474 14.00 5.01 -10.48
C GLU A 474 12.69 5.77 -10.25
N SER A 475 11.97 5.48 -9.17
CA SER A 475 10.76 6.23 -8.79
C SER A 475 11.09 7.71 -8.58
N ALA A 476 12.20 8.02 -7.90
CA ALA A 476 12.65 9.39 -7.70
C ALA A 476 12.97 10.14 -9.01
N ARG A 477 13.41 9.43 -10.06
CA ARG A 477 13.79 10.00 -11.36
C ARG A 477 12.65 9.99 -12.39
N ARG A 478 11.46 9.48 -12.07
CA ARG A 478 10.39 9.30 -13.07
C ARG A 478 9.99 10.59 -13.78
N ASN A 479 9.89 11.68 -13.03
CA ASN A 479 9.55 12.98 -13.61
C ASN A 479 10.66 13.50 -14.55
N ASP A 480 11.95 13.27 -14.22
CA ASP A 480 13.06 13.68 -15.09
C ASP A 480 13.12 12.84 -16.37
N MET A 481 12.78 11.55 -16.29
CA MET A 481 12.66 10.69 -17.48
C MET A 481 11.55 11.18 -18.43
N ILE A 482 10.41 11.64 -17.90
CA ILE A 482 9.34 12.22 -18.73
C ILE A 482 9.80 13.52 -19.39
N LYS A 483 10.53 14.39 -18.67
CA LYS A 483 11.12 15.60 -19.31
C LYS A 483 12.05 15.23 -20.45
N ALA A 484 12.95 14.28 -20.23
CA ALA A 484 13.87 13.81 -21.25
C ALA A 484 13.10 13.25 -22.46
N GLN A 485 12.01 12.50 -22.23
CA GLN A 485 11.13 12.00 -23.28
C GLN A 485 10.46 13.13 -24.09
N ILE A 486 9.96 14.18 -23.42
CA ILE A 486 9.33 15.33 -24.11
C ILE A 486 10.36 16.05 -24.99
N VAL A 487 11.53 16.38 -24.44
CA VAL A 487 12.64 16.99 -25.20
C VAL A 487 13.03 16.11 -26.40
N ARG A 488 13.00 14.79 -26.21
CA ARG A 488 13.29 13.81 -27.25
C ARG A 488 12.23 13.83 -28.37
N GLU A 489 10.95 13.87 -28.06
CA GLU A 489 9.89 13.94 -29.08
C GLU A 489 9.88 15.30 -29.82
N ASP A 490 10.24 16.40 -29.15
CA ASP A 490 10.43 17.70 -29.82
C ASP A 490 11.59 17.64 -30.82
N ALA A 491 12.72 17.02 -30.44
CA ALA A 491 13.85 16.81 -31.35
C ALA A 491 13.46 15.91 -32.54
N ARG A 492 12.63 14.88 -32.31
CA ARG A 492 12.12 13.98 -33.36
C ARG A 492 11.34 14.73 -34.44
N ALA A 493 10.62 15.80 -34.11
CA ALA A 493 9.88 16.60 -35.09
C ALA A 493 10.78 17.23 -36.19
N SER A 494 12.10 17.29 -35.97
CA SER A 494 13.08 17.89 -36.87
C SER A 494 13.92 16.90 -37.70
N LEU A 495 13.78 15.59 -37.49
CA LEU A 495 14.63 14.55 -38.11
C LEU A 495 13.81 13.41 -38.74
N SER A 496 14.41 12.67 -39.69
CA SER A 496 13.86 11.38 -40.12
C SER A 496 13.97 10.35 -38.98
N ARG A 497 13.10 9.33 -38.98
CA ARG A 497 13.04 8.32 -37.91
C ARG A 497 14.38 7.61 -37.72
N GLU A 498 15.05 7.24 -38.81
CA GLU A 498 16.32 6.51 -38.79
C GLU A 498 17.47 7.38 -38.25
N ALA A 499 17.54 8.65 -38.69
CA ALA A 499 18.56 9.60 -38.22
C ALA A 499 18.38 9.91 -36.73
N PHE A 500 17.14 10.06 -36.30
CA PHE A 500 16.80 10.27 -34.89
C PHE A 500 17.20 9.05 -34.03
N LEU A 501 16.79 7.83 -34.40
CA LEU A 501 17.12 6.62 -33.63
C LEU A 501 18.63 6.40 -33.52
N ALA A 502 19.39 6.66 -34.59
CA ALA A 502 20.85 6.59 -34.56
C ALA A 502 21.48 7.61 -33.59
N SER A 503 20.90 8.81 -33.45
CA SER A 503 21.41 9.85 -32.56
C SER A 503 21.25 9.53 -31.07
N LEU A 504 20.30 8.66 -30.71
CA LEU A 504 20.01 8.32 -29.31
C LEU A 504 21.14 7.55 -28.63
N GLY A 505 21.93 6.77 -29.40
CA GLY A 505 22.98 5.93 -28.85
C GLY A 505 22.46 4.86 -27.89
N VAL A 506 21.39 4.16 -28.29
CA VAL A 506 20.70 3.17 -27.46
C VAL A 506 21.63 1.99 -27.13
N ARG A 507 21.76 1.69 -25.84
CA ARG A 507 22.55 0.58 -25.30
C ARG A 507 21.63 -0.35 -24.50
N VAL A 508 21.70 -1.64 -24.81
CA VAL A 508 20.92 -2.71 -24.16
C VAL A 508 21.87 -3.72 -23.53
N THR A 509 21.65 -4.04 -22.26
CA THR A 509 22.34 -5.15 -21.59
C THR A 509 21.33 -6.26 -21.34
N LEU A 510 21.60 -7.47 -21.84
CA LEU A 510 20.74 -8.64 -21.71
C LEU A 510 21.41 -9.69 -20.82
N ASP A 511 20.66 -10.21 -19.85
CA ASP A 511 21.09 -11.25 -18.92
C ASP A 511 19.89 -12.15 -18.57
N PHE A 512 20.06 -13.14 -17.70
CA PHE A 512 18.95 -13.94 -17.20
C PHE A 512 18.97 -14.12 -15.68
N ILE A 513 17.81 -14.47 -15.14
CA ILE A 513 17.55 -14.85 -13.76
C ILE A 513 16.93 -16.26 -13.78
N ASP A 514 17.49 -17.18 -13.00
CA ASP A 514 17.00 -18.57 -12.88
C ASP A 514 16.83 -19.00 -11.41
N ARG A 515 16.85 -18.03 -10.50
CA ARG A 515 16.81 -18.21 -9.03
C ARG A 515 16.38 -16.90 -8.36
N ASP A 516 15.89 -16.98 -7.14
CA ASP A 516 15.40 -15.86 -6.34
C ASP A 516 16.49 -15.10 -5.57
N ASP A 517 17.67 -15.69 -5.38
CA ASP A 517 18.82 -15.04 -4.74
C ASP A 517 19.48 -13.95 -5.63
N ASP A 518 19.08 -13.84 -6.90
CA ASP A 518 19.53 -12.77 -7.79
C ASP A 518 18.96 -11.43 -7.31
N ALA A 519 19.83 -10.46 -7.06
CA ALA A 519 19.45 -9.13 -6.56
C ALA A 519 18.42 -8.39 -7.45
N ARG A 520 18.27 -8.79 -8.73
CA ARG A 520 17.31 -8.21 -9.67
C ARG A 520 15.93 -8.87 -9.62
N PHE A 521 15.80 -10.04 -8.99
CA PHE A 521 14.56 -10.84 -9.02
C PHE A 521 13.35 -10.05 -8.51
N GLY A 522 13.46 -9.37 -7.37
CA GLY A 522 12.38 -8.55 -6.82
C GLY A 522 11.91 -7.46 -7.80
N ARG A 523 12.85 -6.81 -8.50
CA ARG A 523 12.54 -5.77 -9.50
C ARG A 523 11.90 -6.36 -10.75
N ALA A 524 12.37 -7.52 -11.22
CA ALA A 524 11.82 -8.22 -12.37
C ALA A 524 10.37 -8.67 -12.10
N LEU A 525 10.12 -9.26 -10.93
CA LEU A 525 8.79 -9.66 -10.47
C LEU A 525 7.83 -8.45 -10.39
N GLU A 526 8.30 -7.33 -9.82
CA GLU A 526 7.53 -6.09 -9.77
C GLU A 526 7.20 -5.57 -11.19
N LEU A 527 8.18 -5.58 -12.10
CA LEU A 527 7.98 -5.10 -13.47
C LEU A 527 6.96 -5.95 -14.22
N VAL A 528 7.07 -7.28 -14.14
CA VAL A 528 6.09 -8.20 -14.76
C VAL A 528 4.69 -7.93 -14.25
N ASN A 529 4.53 -7.72 -12.93
CA ASN A 529 3.22 -7.52 -12.33
C ASN A 529 2.62 -6.12 -12.56
N LYS A 530 3.45 -5.08 -12.71
CA LYS A 530 2.98 -3.69 -12.94
C LYS A 530 2.78 -3.34 -14.41
N THR A 531 3.24 -4.18 -15.34
CA THR A 531 3.15 -3.92 -16.78
C THR A 531 1.82 -4.41 -17.36
N ASN A 532 1.02 -3.48 -17.90
CA ASN A 532 -0.27 -3.77 -18.54
C ASN A 532 -0.21 -3.71 -20.07
N GLN A 533 0.43 -2.67 -20.62
CA GLN A 533 0.36 -2.34 -22.05
C GLN A 533 1.23 -3.25 -22.93
N PHE A 534 2.45 -3.55 -22.50
CA PHE A 534 3.32 -4.51 -23.18
C PHE A 534 3.46 -5.72 -22.28
N ASN A 535 2.41 -6.50 -22.17
CA ASN A 535 2.42 -7.80 -21.52
C ASN A 535 1.69 -8.77 -22.46
N THR A 536 2.45 -9.71 -23.04
CA THR A 536 1.95 -10.57 -24.11
C THR A 536 0.81 -11.48 -23.69
N ASN A 537 0.60 -11.75 -22.40
CA ASN A 537 -0.49 -12.64 -21.96
C ASN A 537 -1.27 -12.15 -20.73
N GLY A 538 -0.86 -11.05 -20.10
CA GLY A 538 -1.50 -10.49 -18.90
C GLY A 538 -1.25 -11.26 -17.60
N HIS A 539 -0.47 -12.33 -17.63
CA HIS A 539 -0.19 -13.16 -16.45
C HIS A 539 0.56 -12.38 -15.38
N ARG A 540 0.12 -12.54 -14.12
CA ARG A 540 0.73 -11.98 -12.92
C ARG A 540 1.34 -13.13 -12.14
N TRP A 541 2.57 -12.93 -11.71
CA TRP A 541 3.35 -13.93 -11.02
C TRP A 541 3.33 -13.66 -9.52
N THR A 542 3.05 -14.68 -8.75
CA THR A 542 3.46 -14.74 -7.36
C THR A 542 4.95 -15.12 -7.28
N HIS A 543 5.57 -14.83 -6.14
CA HIS A 543 6.95 -15.25 -5.87
C HIS A 543 7.11 -16.78 -6.03
N ALA A 544 6.16 -17.59 -5.52
CA ALA A 544 6.25 -19.05 -5.65
C ALA A 544 6.06 -19.55 -7.09
N GLU A 545 5.14 -18.98 -7.87
CA GLU A 545 5.00 -19.39 -9.28
C GLU A 545 6.29 -19.16 -10.05
N ALA A 546 7.01 -18.07 -9.77
CA ALA A 546 8.31 -17.80 -10.39
C ALA A 546 9.37 -18.84 -9.98
N LEU A 547 9.41 -19.22 -8.70
CA LEU A 547 10.30 -20.29 -8.21
C LEU A 547 9.99 -21.65 -8.83
N ASP A 548 8.72 -22.02 -8.90
CA ASP A 548 8.26 -23.27 -9.53
C ASP A 548 8.63 -23.29 -11.02
N TYR A 549 8.55 -22.13 -11.68
CA TYR A 549 8.97 -21.98 -13.07
C TYR A 549 10.47 -22.19 -13.26
N PHE A 550 11.29 -21.62 -12.39
CA PHE A 550 12.75 -21.82 -12.40
C PHE A 550 13.13 -23.28 -12.09
N ALA A 551 12.48 -23.90 -11.11
CA ALA A 551 12.69 -25.30 -10.77
C ALA A 551 12.34 -26.26 -11.94
N ALA A 552 11.37 -25.88 -12.76
CA ALA A 552 11.00 -26.58 -14.00
C ALA A 552 11.95 -26.31 -15.18
N GLY A 553 13.10 -25.66 -14.95
CA GLY A 553 14.10 -25.33 -15.97
C GLY A 553 13.77 -24.08 -16.79
N GLY A 554 12.81 -23.29 -16.35
CA GLY A 554 12.54 -21.96 -16.92
C GLY A 554 13.56 -20.93 -16.45
N ARG A 555 13.65 -19.83 -17.20
CA ARG A 555 14.46 -18.66 -16.84
C ARG A 555 13.75 -17.39 -17.24
N TRP A 556 14.09 -16.29 -16.60
CA TRP A 556 13.66 -14.96 -16.99
C TRP A 556 14.82 -14.20 -17.60
N TRP A 557 14.76 -13.96 -18.91
CA TRP A 557 15.64 -13.01 -19.56
C TRP A 557 15.27 -11.61 -19.11
N VAL A 558 16.24 -10.84 -18.64
CA VAL A 558 16.04 -9.47 -18.19
C VAL A 558 16.95 -8.54 -18.98
N PHE A 559 16.46 -7.35 -19.30
CA PHE A 559 17.28 -6.37 -19.99
C PHE A 559 17.17 -4.96 -19.43
N ASP A 560 18.34 -4.32 -19.37
CA ASP A 560 18.52 -2.93 -19.00
C ASP A 560 18.74 -2.08 -20.26
N VAL A 561 18.19 -0.86 -20.26
CA VAL A 561 18.33 0.07 -21.39
C VAL A 561 18.87 1.42 -20.92
N SER A 562 19.75 2.00 -21.73
CA SER A 562 20.17 3.40 -21.59
C SER A 562 20.31 4.06 -22.96
N ASP A 563 20.19 5.38 -23.00
CA ASP A 563 20.51 6.20 -24.16
C ASP A 563 21.36 7.41 -23.74
N ASN A 564 21.58 8.37 -24.63
CA ASN A 564 22.38 9.57 -24.34
C ASN A 564 21.70 10.56 -23.38
N TYR A 565 20.38 10.45 -23.17
CA TYR A 565 19.59 11.36 -22.34
C TYR A 565 19.23 10.75 -20.98
N THR A 566 19.13 9.43 -20.88
CA THR A 566 18.62 8.75 -19.68
C THR A 566 19.10 7.29 -19.60
N SER A 567 19.36 6.84 -18.37
CA SER A 567 19.45 5.42 -18.06
C SER A 567 18.11 4.94 -17.49
N TYR A 568 17.46 4.01 -18.20
CA TYR A 568 16.13 3.52 -17.86
C TYR A 568 16.15 2.38 -16.83
N GLY A 569 17.30 1.70 -16.68
CA GLY A 569 17.46 0.51 -15.83
C GLY A 569 16.76 -0.71 -16.42
N LEU A 570 16.39 -1.67 -15.56
CA LEU A 570 15.71 -2.91 -15.94
C LEU A 570 14.31 -2.58 -16.46
N VAL A 571 14.11 -2.77 -17.77
CA VAL A 571 12.89 -2.36 -18.47
C VAL A 571 12.16 -3.50 -19.18
N GLY A 572 12.65 -4.73 -19.15
CA GLY A 572 11.87 -5.86 -19.64
C GLY A 572 12.27 -7.20 -19.09
N VAL A 573 11.32 -8.12 -19.16
CA VAL A 573 11.46 -9.52 -18.73
C VAL A 573 10.83 -10.42 -19.79
N LEU A 574 11.51 -11.49 -20.17
CA LEU A 574 10.97 -12.56 -21.02
C LEU A 574 11.08 -13.89 -20.28
N ALA A 575 9.94 -14.51 -19.99
CA ALA A 575 9.89 -15.83 -19.38
C ALA A 575 10.07 -16.88 -20.48
N GLU A 576 11.19 -17.61 -20.42
CA GLU A 576 11.58 -18.62 -21.39
C GLU A 576 11.71 -19.99 -20.71
N ARG A 577 11.10 -21.01 -21.29
CA ARG A 577 11.30 -22.40 -20.88
C ARG A 577 11.29 -23.28 -22.12
N GLN A 578 12.33 -24.13 -22.23
CA GLN A 578 12.47 -25.07 -23.34
C GLN A 578 12.33 -24.40 -24.73
N SER A 579 12.95 -23.24 -24.91
CA SER A 579 12.92 -22.47 -26.18
C SER A 579 11.54 -21.92 -26.54
N VAL A 580 10.64 -21.79 -25.56
CA VAL A 580 9.35 -21.15 -25.69
C VAL A 580 9.30 -19.92 -24.78
N LEU A 581 9.04 -18.75 -25.37
CA LEU A 581 8.71 -17.52 -24.65
C LEU A 581 7.24 -17.59 -24.21
N ASP A 582 7.03 -17.87 -22.93
CA ASP A 582 5.69 -17.92 -22.33
C ASP A 582 5.13 -16.51 -22.12
N GLN A 583 5.99 -15.53 -21.82
CA GLN A 583 5.60 -14.15 -21.59
C GLN A 583 6.73 -13.19 -21.96
N PHE A 584 6.37 -12.02 -22.50
CA PHE A 584 7.28 -10.88 -22.67
C PHE A 584 6.58 -9.64 -22.10
N VAL A 585 7.24 -9.01 -21.12
CA VAL A 585 6.87 -7.69 -20.62
C VAL A 585 7.93 -6.64 -20.94
N MET A 586 7.49 -5.42 -21.23
CA MET A 586 8.39 -4.28 -21.44
C MET A 586 7.79 -2.98 -20.90
N SER A 587 8.65 -2.16 -20.30
CA SER A 587 8.29 -0.83 -19.82
C SER A 587 7.93 0.08 -20.98
N CYS A 588 6.87 0.86 -20.82
CA CYS A 588 6.38 1.82 -21.81
C CYS A 588 7.39 2.92 -22.17
N ARG A 589 8.45 3.10 -21.36
CA ARG A 589 9.48 4.14 -21.51
C ARG A 589 10.45 3.89 -22.66
N VAL A 590 10.59 2.64 -23.10
CA VAL A 590 11.49 2.26 -24.20
C VAL A 590 10.73 1.93 -25.48
N PHE A 591 9.42 2.23 -25.53
CA PHE A 591 8.61 2.03 -26.72
C PHE A 591 9.14 2.83 -27.90
N GLY A 592 9.06 2.21 -29.09
CA GLY A 592 9.45 2.84 -30.35
C GLY A 592 10.96 2.95 -30.55
N LEU A 593 11.78 2.55 -29.56
CA LEU A 593 13.24 2.50 -29.68
C LEU A 593 13.72 1.26 -30.45
N GLY A 594 12.86 0.26 -30.69
CA GLY A 594 13.23 -0.99 -31.37
C GLY A 594 13.94 -2.00 -30.46
N VAL A 595 13.94 -1.77 -29.14
CA VAL A 595 14.60 -2.65 -28.15
C VAL A 595 13.96 -4.04 -28.17
N GLU A 596 12.65 -4.11 -28.32
CA GLU A 596 11.90 -5.36 -28.44
C GLU A 596 12.43 -6.25 -29.57
N GLN A 597 12.75 -5.66 -30.72
CA GLN A 597 13.29 -6.40 -31.86
C GLN A 597 14.76 -6.78 -31.63
N ALA A 598 15.58 -5.90 -31.03
CA ALA A 598 16.96 -6.22 -30.71
C ALA A 598 17.09 -7.41 -29.73
N VAL A 599 16.27 -7.42 -28.68
CA VAL A 599 16.29 -8.49 -27.67
C VAL A 599 15.78 -9.81 -28.25
N LEU A 600 14.68 -9.79 -29.01
CA LEU A 600 14.22 -10.99 -29.71
C LEU A 600 15.28 -11.52 -30.67
N ALA A 601 16.03 -10.65 -31.37
CA ALA A 601 17.04 -11.08 -32.35
C ALA A 601 18.18 -11.81 -31.64
N ALA A 602 18.66 -11.23 -30.53
CA ALA A 602 19.69 -11.84 -29.71
C ALA A 602 19.29 -13.21 -29.16
N LEU A 603 18.04 -13.38 -28.70
CA LEU A 603 17.55 -14.67 -28.19
C LEU A 603 17.36 -15.71 -29.31
N THR A 604 16.84 -15.30 -30.47
CA THR A 604 16.72 -16.19 -31.63
C THR A 604 18.09 -16.64 -32.14
N ASP A 605 19.07 -15.73 -32.26
CA ASP A 605 20.43 -16.06 -32.67
C ASP A 605 21.13 -17.00 -31.67
N ARG A 606 20.90 -16.79 -30.37
CA ARG A 606 21.37 -17.71 -29.33
C ARG A 606 20.74 -19.10 -29.48
N ALA A 607 19.43 -19.19 -29.66
CA ALA A 607 18.74 -20.48 -29.82
C ALA A 607 19.26 -21.25 -31.04
N ARG A 608 19.46 -20.54 -32.16
CA ARG A 608 20.08 -21.10 -33.38
C ARG A 608 21.50 -21.60 -33.15
N SER A 609 22.31 -20.80 -32.46
CA SER A 609 23.71 -21.16 -32.15
C SER A 609 23.81 -22.41 -31.26
N ALA A 610 22.77 -22.67 -30.44
CA ALA A 610 22.63 -23.89 -29.65
C ALA A 610 22.09 -25.10 -30.45
N GLY A 611 21.84 -24.96 -31.76
CA GLY A 611 21.35 -26.03 -32.63
C GLY A 611 19.86 -26.34 -32.46
N LEU A 612 19.09 -25.43 -31.85
CA LEU A 612 17.65 -25.62 -31.68
C LEU A 612 16.93 -25.42 -33.03
N PRO A 613 15.98 -26.31 -33.40
CA PRO A 613 15.31 -26.25 -34.69
C PRO A 613 14.37 -25.05 -34.82
N ALA A 614 13.87 -24.54 -33.71
CA ALA A 614 12.90 -23.45 -33.64
C ALA A 614 12.95 -22.75 -32.28
N PHE A 615 12.66 -21.45 -32.28
CA PHE A 615 12.37 -20.67 -31.08
C PHE A 615 10.92 -20.18 -31.16
N SER A 616 10.13 -20.45 -30.13
CA SER A 616 8.69 -20.23 -30.16
C SER A 616 8.24 -19.22 -29.11
N ALA A 617 7.06 -18.63 -29.29
CA ALA A 617 6.49 -17.65 -28.39
C ALA A 617 4.96 -17.68 -28.40
N ARG A 618 4.36 -17.27 -27.27
CA ARG A 618 2.91 -17.21 -27.11
C ARG A 618 2.45 -15.79 -26.84
N ILE A 619 1.26 -15.47 -27.37
CA ILE A 619 0.58 -14.21 -27.10
C ILE A 619 -0.90 -14.50 -26.84
N HIS A 620 -1.42 -13.95 -25.75
CA HIS A 620 -2.84 -14.00 -25.42
C HIS A 620 -3.35 -12.55 -25.41
N GLU A 621 -4.19 -12.21 -26.39
CA GLU A 621 -4.71 -10.85 -26.51
C GLU A 621 -5.57 -10.49 -25.29
N THR A 622 -5.34 -9.29 -24.75
CA THR A 622 -6.14 -8.70 -23.67
C THR A 622 -6.58 -7.31 -24.09
N GLU A 623 -7.59 -6.75 -23.45
CA GLU A 623 -8.06 -5.38 -23.74
C GLU A 623 -6.94 -4.33 -23.71
N LYS A 624 -5.91 -4.55 -22.88
CA LYS A 624 -4.87 -3.56 -22.60
C LYS A 624 -3.56 -3.77 -23.38
N ASN A 625 -3.32 -4.96 -23.94
CA ASN A 625 -2.02 -5.31 -24.53
C ASN A 625 -1.87 -5.04 -26.03
N SER A 626 -2.72 -4.18 -26.61
CA SER A 626 -2.63 -3.77 -28.02
C SER A 626 -1.20 -3.41 -28.47
N PRO A 627 -0.37 -2.70 -27.68
CA PRO A 627 1.00 -2.35 -28.08
C PRO A 627 1.96 -3.50 -28.40
N CYS A 628 1.74 -4.71 -27.88
CA CYS A 628 2.64 -5.84 -28.13
C CYS A 628 2.09 -6.86 -29.12
N ARG A 629 0.85 -6.71 -29.63
CA ARG A 629 0.20 -7.73 -30.46
C ARG A 629 0.93 -8.03 -31.77
N SER A 630 1.65 -7.04 -32.32
CA SER A 630 2.43 -7.19 -33.55
C SER A 630 3.89 -7.57 -33.33
N VAL A 631 4.37 -7.69 -32.08
CA VAL A 631 5.82 -7.78 -31.79
C VAL A 631 6.51 -8.93 -32.54
N TYR A 632 5.91 -10.11 -32.55
CA TYR A 632 6.47 -11.30 -33.22
C TYR A 632 6.31 -11.22 -34.73
N LYS A 633 5.18 -10.68 -35.22
CA LYS A 633 4.94 -10.46 -36.65
C LYS A 633 5.97 -9.49 -37.24
N GLU A 634 6.26 -8.41 -36.54
CA GLU A 634 7.27 -7.41 -36.94
C GLU A 634 8.69 -8.00 -36.93
N GLY A 635 8.96 -8.96 -36.04
CA GLY A 635 10.20 -9.75 -36.05
C GLY A 635 10.25 -10.83 -37.14
N GLY A 636 9.24 -10.94 -38.01
CA GLY A 636 9.21 -11.96 -39.07
C GLY A 636 8.95 -13.39 -38.58
N TRP A 637 8.36 -13.56 -37.40
CA TRP A 637 7.97 -14.88 -36.89
C TRP A 637 6.73 -15.38 -37.65
N ALA A 638 6.60 -16.69 -37.81
CA ALA A 638 5.43 -17.32 -38.42
C ALA A 638 4.45 -17.80 -37.36
N LEU A 639 3.15 -17.57 -37.55
CA LEU A 639 2.10 -18.02 -36.64
C LEU A 639 1.53 -19.36 -37.12
N ASP A 640 1.54 -20.38 -36.26
CA ASP A 640 0.86 -21.66 -36.48
C ASP A 640 0.19 -22.13 -35.17
N ASN A 641 -1.11 -22.47 -35.22
CA ASN A 641 -1.91 -22.93 -34.07
C ASN A 641 -1.68 -22.11 -32.78
N ASP A 642 -1.79 -20.78 -32.86
CA ASP A 642 -1.59 -19.82 -31.75
C ASP A 642 -0.17 -19.75 -31.17
N VAL A 643 0.81 -20.36 -31.84
CA VAL A 643 2.24 -20.31 -31.48
C VAL A 643 3.02 -19.59 -32.56
N TRP A 644 3.72 -18.52 -32.17
CA TRP A 644 4.68 -17.85 -33.03
C TRP A 644 5.98 -18.64 -33.03
N THR A 645 6.57 -18.86 -34.20
CA THR A 645 7.81 -19.61 -34.35
C THR A 645 8.76 -18.90 -35.29
N ASN A 646 10.04 -18.87 -34.92
CA ASN A 646 11.11 -18.35 -35.76
C ASN A 646 12.20 -19.40 -35.97
N THR A 647 12.60 -19.58 -37.23
CA THR A 647 13.67 -20.48 -37.69
C THR A 647 14.72 -19.77 -38.53
N LEU A 648 14.56 -18.46 -38.76
CA LEU A 648 15.40 -17.61 -39.62
C LEU A 648 16.22 -16.61 -38.77
N PRO A 649 17.33 -16.07 -39.28
CA PRO A 649 18.05 -15.01 -38.58
C PRO A 649 17.18 -13.75 -38.56
N MET A 650 17.13 -13.06 -37.43
CA MET A 650 16.40 -11.80 -37.31
C MET A 650 17.39 -10.63 -37.35
N ALA A 651 17.10 -9.62 -38.15
CA ALA A 651 17.96 -8.44 -38.22
C ALA A 651 17.83 -7.62 -36.92
N SER A 652 18.94 -7.41 -36.22
CA SER A 652 18.97 -6.48 -35.09
C SER A 652 18.98 -5.03 -35.60
N PRO A 653 18.23 -4.09 -34.98
CA PRO A 653 18.26 -2.69 -35.35
C PRO A 653 19.66 -2.07 -35.22
N SER A 654 20.16 -1.48 -36.31
CA SER A 654 21.55 -0.99 -36.41
C SER A 654 21.93 0.12 -35.43
N HIS A 655 20.96 0.84 -34.88
CA HIS A 655 21.17 1.93 -33.91
C HIS A 655 21.27 1.44 -32.46
N ILE A 656 21.13 0.13 -32.22
CA ILE A 656 21.17 -0.47 -30.88
C ILE A 656 22.46 -1.25 -30.70
N VAL A 657 23.19 -0.93 -29.63
CA VAL A 657 24.31 -1.75 -29.15
C VAL A 657 23.80 -2.67 -28.05
N LEU A 658 23.71 -3.97 -28.34
CA LEU A 658 23.27 -4.99 -27.38
C LEU A 658 24.47 -5.82 -26.90
N THR A 659 24.60 -5.95 -25.59
CA THR A 659 25.62 -6.79 -24.93
C THR A 659 24.94 -7.87 -24.10
N ILE A 660 25.39 -9.13 -24.23
CA ILE A 660 24.94 -10.25 -23.40
C ILE A 660 26.00 -10.50 -22.32
N THR A 661 25.61 -10.51 -21.04
CA THR A 661 26.56 -10.65 -19.92
C THR A 661 26.76 -12.07 -19.42
N ARG A 662 25.84 -13.01 -19.70
CA ARG A 662 25.92 -14.43 -19.30
C ARG A 662 25.36 -15.40 -20.35
#